data_AF-A0A4V3BUH4-F1
#
_entry.id   AF-A0A4V3BUH4-F1
#
_cell.length_a   1.000
_cell.length_b   1.000
_cell.length_c   1.000
_cell.angle_alpha   90.00
_cell.angle_beta   90.00
_cell.angle_gamma   90.00
#
_symmetry.space_group_name_H-M   'P 1'
#
loop_
_entity.id
_entity.type
_entity.pdbx_description
1 polymer ?
#
loop_
_entity_poly.entity_id
_entity_poly.type
_entity_poly.pdbx_seq_one_letter_code
_entity_poly.pdbx_strand_id
1 'polypeptide(L)'
;MSVYDQIVEAINDLNDEPLEIKAYLQSLKTDVKQLRASYRKPPPVYVNYALQNIQSAYLITYLPHYYQLIFKILLEQELQIMKSKTDFTALFIGGGPGSEAYGTIKYILEYCPNIKNISIEILDLNSRTWDYSHSALIGFLLPELNRYKDISVKWNSHQFDLVDRNSIHSNAYLFKKSDIVVIQNCINEIARTDYAVLEENVLDIFRMLPDFSSLLMVDLTTSVRSKIAHLEQLLESHFRNLKKATTSENRSPSAMTSINHRPSQIVRDNLLNYTDGLIPRKNLKYDFSLLSKNCLQKEEEKIERIGINAIYHPLRKINGIAQNLTDRSFIGVDFGTSSSVCSIAFVQDGSLKVELLEIDQKDHLGSKSSSTIVPSIMGIVGKQFLLGKYAQERRHQFTFGQDGWYGFKENILNLNDQIFPESRLFNHPSLQINNGADALIVFFKRLKSEIDRLVIKKGLPLEKRFSFSTPGNYGLKEKELLESYIINAGFEQGTFSFVEEPVSSLLGTIYQENLALDLEKDLNILVIDVGAGTVDCCAIRLTKDSDNVLAETLSIYRNKNIGGNLINKLIANRLYEKDNQITINDDFVLKDCEEIKLQFCRSFLADAKVDYTLPKLAYSEQYKNCQISAYENGGYLQLAYSEFNEIMEDYFNGSEKFKGFRDNIEKTLLSAELKNSDLDYIIISGGGAKNPYLRSLCATYFDVSKIIMPNNSQEQVGVGNAIQSFVSNAFGKQIIESVLNGNIHIVEDGKQKPVFRKGEVLPSLEYELNVDDDLNSTELYSEITNESIYFNWKEYYNAIKIILKINQESRVVCDLVTDSSIIRLKPLIKKKKQYEVDDRRSQAWS
;
A
#
# COMPACT_ATOMS: atom_id res chain seq x y z
N MET A 1 -17.27 12.27 15.75
CA MET A 1 -16.08 12.69 16.53
C MET A 1 -14.99 11.65 16.33
N SER A 2 -13.70 11.98 16.43
CA SER A 2 -12.67 10.93 16.40
C SER A 2 -12.68 10.13 17.71
N VAL A 3 -12.19 8.88 17.69
CA VAL A 3 -12.07 8.08 18.92
C VAL A 3 -11.21 8.77 19.98
N TYR A 4 -10.21 9.56 19.57
CA TYR A 4 -9.40 10.34 20.50
C TYR A 4 -10.20 11.45 21.17
N ASP A 5 -11.07 12.14 20.44
CA ASP A 5 -11.89 13.20 21.01
C ASP A 5 -12.87 12.63 22.04
N GLN A 6 -13.47 11.46 21.75
CA GLN A 6 -14.32 10.74 22.70
C GLN A 6 -13.58 10.30 23.96
N ILE A 7 -12.33 9.83 23.83
CA ILE A 7 -11.50 9.49 24.99
C ILE A 7 -11.17 10.74 25.80
N VAL A 8 -10.83 11.85 25.14
CA VAL A 8 -10.52 13.11 25.82
C VAL A 8 -11.75 13.68 26.54
N GLU A 9 -12.93 13.58 25.94
CA GLU A 9 -14.21 13.95 26.56
C GLU A 9 -14.50 13.09 27.79
N ALA A 10 -14.37 11.77 27.65
CA ALA A 10 -14.54 10.85 28.78
C ALA A 10 -13.57 11.16 29.93
N ILE A 11 -12.30 11.45 29.62
CA ILE A 11 -11.31 11.85 30.62
C ILE A 11 -11.70 13.19 31.25
N ASN A 12 -12.11 14.18 30.46
CA ASN A 12 -12.48 15.49 31.00
C ASN A 12 -13.64 15.39 32.00
N ASP A 13 -14.61 14.52 31.74
CA ASP A 13 -15.82 14.42 32.56
C ASP A 13 -15.68 13.47 33.75
N LEU A 14 -14.88 12.41 33.62
CA LEU A 14 -14.64 11.42 34.68
C LEU A 14 -13.47 11.76 35.59
N ASN A 15 -12.64 12.74 35.23
CA ASN A 15 -11.43 13.01 35.98
C ASN A 15 -11.70 13.79 37.27
N ASP A 16 -11.24 13.22 38.38
CA ASP A 16 -11.39 13.82 39.72
C ASP A 16 -10.37 14.95 39.97
N GLU A 17 -9.34 15.10 39.12
CA GLU A 17 -8.35 16.17 39.28
C GLU A 17 -8.86 17.54 38.81
N PRO A 18 -8.60 18.62 39.57
CA PRO A 18 -9.02 19.98 39.23
C PRO A 18 -8.11 20.64 38.18
N LEU A 19 -7.65 19.88 37.18
CA LEU A 19 -6.82 20.38 36.09
C LEU A 19 -7.66 20.60 34.83
N GLU A 20 -7.42 21.71 34.12
CA GLU A 20 -7.93 21.86 32.75
C GLU A 20 -7.38 20.72 31.89
N ILE A 21 -8.20 20.19 30.98
CA ILE A 21 -7.88 19.02 30.14
C ILE A 21 -6.51 19.11 29.45
N LYS A 22 -6.08 20.28 28.99
CA LYS A 22 -4.76 20.45 28.37
C LYS A 22 -3.62 20.23 29.38
N ALA A 23 -3.74 20.78 30.57
CA ALA A 23 -2.76 20.60 31.64
C ALA A 23 -2.72 19.14 32.13
N TYR A 24 -3.88 18.50 32.23
CA TYR A 24 -3.97 17.08 32.56
C TYR A 24 -3.32 16.21 31.48
N LEU A 25 -3.60 16.42 30.19
CA LEU A 25 -2.92 15.70 29.11
C LEU A 25 -1.39 15.87 29.15
N GLN A 26 -0.91 17.05 29.54
CA GLN A 26 0.53 17.28 29.70
C GLN A 26 1.14 16.53 30.89
N SER A 27 0.40 16.36 32.00
CA SER A 27 0.89 15.60 33.16
C SER A 27 1.04 14.11 32.84
N LEU A 28 0.18 13.55 31.98
CA LEU A 28 0.22 12.14 31.56
C LEU A 28 1.48 11.74 30.77
N LYS A 29 2.33 12.67 30.36
CA LYS A 29 3.56 12.36 29.58
C LYS A 29 4.46 11.37 30.33
N THR A 30 4.62 11.55 31.63
CA THR A 30 5.45 10.66 32.46
C THR A 30 4.82 9.28 32.57
N ASP A 31 3.50 9.23 32.75
CA ASP A 31 2.73 8.00 32.88
C ASP A 31 2.78 7.15 31.60
N VAL A 32 2.61 7.78 30.43
CA VAL A 32 2.73 7.09 29.14
C VAL A 32 4.13 6.49 28.95
N LYS A 33 5.19 7.24 29.32
CA LYS A 33 6.57 6.75 29.21
C LYS A 33 6.80 5.55 30.13
N GLN A 34 6.36 5.63 31.38
CA GLN A 34 6.48 4.54 32.35
C GLN A 34 5.70 3.30 31.89
N LEU A 35 4.46 3.49 31.44
CA LEU A 35 3.60 2.42 30.93
C LEU A 35 4.27 1.68 29.76
N ARG A 36 4.79 2.42 28.77
CA ARG A 36 5.51 1.85 27.62
C ARG A 36 6.80 1.14 28.03
N ALA A 37 7.52 1.66 29.03
CA ALA A 37 8.73 1.02 29.54
C ALA A 37 8.43 -0.31 30.24
N SER A 38 7.31 -0.42 30.95
CA SER A 38 6.90 -1.67 31.62
C SER A 38 6.67 -2.81 30.63
N TYR A 39 6.02 -2.56 29.49
CA TYR A 39 5.77 -3.60 28.46
C TYR A 39 7.01 -4.05 27.68
N ARG A 40 8.16 -3.37 27.85
CA ARG A 40 9.43 -3.79 27.23
C ARG A 40 10.26 -4.71 28.13
N LYS A 41 9.87 -4.87 29.40
CA LYS A 41 10.57 -5.75 30.33
C LYS A 41 10.14 -7.20 30.11
N PRO A 42 11.04 -8.19 30.34
CA PRO A 42 10.64 -9.58 30.35
C PRO A 42 9.49 -9.81 31.35
N PRO A 43 8.55 -10.72 31.05
CA PRO A 43 7.46 -11.01 31.97
C PRO A 43 7.96 -11.50 33.35
N PRO A 44 7.21 -11.24 34.43
CA PRO A 44 5.90 -10.59 34.43
C PRO A 44 5.96 -9.05 34.32
N VAL A 45 4.94 -8.47 33.67
CA VAL A 45 4.79 -7.01 33.53
C VAL A 45 4.18 -6.45 34.81
N TYR A 46 4.78 -5.37 35.35
CA TYR A 46 4.28 -4.68 36.55
C TYR A 46 3.84 -3.26 36.22
N VAL A 47 2.53 -3.01 36.35
CA VAL A 47 1.90 -1.71 36.19
C VAL A 47 0.80 -1.56 37.25
N ASN A 48 0.73 -0.41 37.90
CA ASN A 48 -0.33 -0.12 38.87
C ASN A 48 -1.57 0.45 38.17
N TYR A 49 -2.42 -0.45 37.65
CA TYR A 49 -3.64 -0.07 36.93
C TYR A 49 -4.73 0.53 37.83
N ALA A 50 -4.58 0.54 39.16
CA ALA A 50 -5.51 1.23 40.07
C ALA A 50 -5.42 2.75 39.98
N LEU A 51 -4.33 3.28 39.41
CA LEU A 51 -4.15 4.73 39.26
C LEU A 51 -4.88 5.24 38.02
N GLN A 52 -5.71 6.27 38.22
CA GLN A 52 -6.53 6.84 37.16
C GLN A 52 -5.71 7.45 36.01
N ASN A 53 -4.60 8.12 36.32
CA ASN A 53 -3.67 8.67 35.32
C ASN A 53 -3.03 7.57 34.45
N ILE A 54 -2.69 6.41 35.03
CA ILE A 54 -2.19 5.24 34.27
C ILE A 54 -3.28 4.70 33.34
N GLN A 55 -4.53 4.64 33.79
CA GLN A 55 -5.65 4.24 32.95
C GLN A 55 -5.95 5.25 31.83
N SER A 56 -5.94 6.56 32.12
CA SER A 56 -6.04 7.64 31.12
C SER A 56 -4.92 7.53 30.08
N ALA A 57 -3.68 7.33 30.53
CA ALA A 57 -2.54 7.11 29.66
C ALA A 57 -2.74 5.85 28.79
N TYR A 58 -3.27 4.75 29.36
CA TYR A 58 -3.56 3.54 28.60
C TYR A 58 -4.62 3.81 27.52
N LEU A 59 -5.77 4.37 27.92
CA LEU A 59 -6.90 4.64 27.02
C LEU A 59 -6.46 5.48 25.82
N ILE A 60 -5.75 6.58 26.03
CA ILE A 60 -5.30 7.44 24.92
C ILE A 60 -4.29 6.71 24.01
N THR A 61 -3.42 5.86 24.58
CA THR A 61 -2.25 5.36 23.83
C THR A 61 -2.40 3.97 23.23
N TYR A 62 -3.36 3.17 23.68
CA TYR A 62 -3.53 1.78 23.24
C TYR A 62 -4.93 1.50 22.70
N LEU A 63 -5.99 1.99 23.36
CA LEU A 63 -7.37 1.69 22.97
C LEU A 63 -7.66 2.04 21.50
N PRO A 64 -7.31 3.24 20.96
CA PRO A 64 -7.53 3.59 19.56
C PRO A 64 -6.96 2.60 18.55
N HIS A 65 -5.99 1.79 18.95
CA HIS A 65 -5.23 0.88 18.09
C HIS A 65 -5.63 -0.58 18.31
N TYR A 66 -5.82 -1.01 19.57
CA TYR A 66 -5.93 -2.43 19.91
C TYR A 66 -7.30 -3.01 19.54
N TYR A 67 -8.38 -2.22 19.66
CA TYR A 67 -9.71 -2.68 19.25
C TYR A 67 -9.77 -3.08 17.76
N GLN A 68 -8.92 -2.46 16.92
CA GLN A 68 -8.93 -2.67 15.48
C GLN A 68 -8.51 -4.10 15.12
N LEU A 69 -7.71 -4.77 15.95
CA LEU A 69 -7.22 -6.13 15.69
C LEU A 69 -8.37 -7.13 15.68
N ILE A 70 -9.12 -7.21 16.77
CA ILE A 70 -10.27 -8.11 16.85
C ILE A 70 -11.37 -7.72 15.86
N PHE A 71 -11.59 -6.42 15.64
CA PHE A 71 -12.56 -5.96 14.65
C PHE A 71 -12.20 -6.47 13.25
N LYS A 72 -10.92 -6.34 12.85
CA LYS A 72 -10.41 -6.87 11.58
C LYS A 72 -10.58 -8.38 11.48
N ILE A 73 -10.17 -9.13 12.51
CA ILE A 73 -10.28 -10.60 12.53
C ILE A 73 -11.76 -11.02 12.37
N LEU A 74 -12.68 -10.43 13.13
CA LEU A 74 -14.11 -10.76 13.02
C LEU A 74 -14.69 -10.39 11.64
N LEU A 75 -14.24 -9.27 11.07
CA LEU A 75 -14.63 -8.83 9.74
C LEU A 75 -14.19 -9.80 8.63
N GLU A 76 -12.95 -10.26 8.68
CA GLU A 76 -12.37 -11.13 7.64
C GLU A 76 -12.78 -12.59 7.79
N GLN A 77 -12.93 -13.08 9.03
CA GLN A 77 -13.31 -14.48 9.30
C GLN A 77 -14.81 -14.73 9.17
N GLU A 78 -15.62 -13.66 9.15
CA GLU A 78 -17.08 -13.69 9.03
C GLU A 78 -17.76 -14.80 9.85
N LEU A 79 -17.66 -14.73 11.18
CA LEU A 79 -18.26 -15.70 12.08
C LEU A 79 -19.80 -15.76 11.92
N GLN A 80 -20.26 -16.67 11.05
CA GLN A 80 -21.68 -16.82 10.70
C GLN A 80 -22.57 -17.06 11.91
N ILE A 81 -22.02 -17.71 12.93
CA ILE A 81 -22.70 -17.92 14.19
C ILE A 81 -23.19 -16.62 14.82
N MET A 82 -22.40 -15.53 14.76
CA MET A 82 -22.80 -14.22 15.30
C MET A 82 -24.03 -13.68 14.56
N LYS A 83 -24.09 -13.87 13.23
CA LYS A 83 -25.19 -13.37 12.39
C LYS A 83 -26.52 -14.08 12.65
N SER A 84 -26.48 -15.29 13.18
CA SER A 84 -27.67 -16.10 13.48
C SER A 84 -28.29 -15.85 14.86
N LYS A 85 -27.62 -15.10 15.73
CA LYS A 85 -27.99 -14.94 17.14
C LYS A 85 -28.76 -13.65 17.41
N THR A 86 -29.60 -13.71 18.44
CA THR A 86 -30.27 -12.53 19.04
C THR A 86 -29.59 -12.11 20.35
N ASP A 87 -29.11 -13.09 21.12
CA ASP A 87 -28.32 -12.89 22.33
C ASP A 87 -26.88 -13.33 22.05
N PHE A 88 -25.90 -12.52 22.46
CA PHE A 88 -24.49 -12.81 22.26
C PHE A 88 -23.67 -12.63 23.53
N THR A 89 -22.92 -13.64 23.92
CA THR A 89 -22.02 -13.61 25.09
C THR A 89 -20.57 -13.72 24.64
N ALA A 90 -19.78 -12.69 24.95
CA ALA A 90 -18.35 -12.64 24.69
C ALA A 90 -17.57 -12.56 26.01
N LEU A 91 -16.54 -13.38 26.12
CA LEU A 91 -15.69 -13.46 27.30
C LEU A 91 -14.24 -13.14 26.91
N PHE A 92 -13.59 -12.24 27.63
CA PHE A 92 -12.24 -11.75 27.33
C PHE A 92 -11.30 -12.04 28.49
N ILE A 93 -10.36 -12.96 28.30
CA ILE A 93 -9.24 -13.24 29.21
C ILE A 93 -8.10 -12.29 28.89
N GLY A 94 -7.57 -11.61 29.91
CA GLY A 94 -6.66 -10.48 29.71
C GLY A 94 -7.41 -9.26 29.15
N GLY A 95 -8.70 -9.14 29.47
CA GLY A 95 -9.55 -8.11 28.89
C GLY A 95 -9.20 -6.67 29.33
N GLY A 96 -8.53 -6.53 30.48
CA GLY A 96 -8.05 -5.26 31.02
C GLY A 96 -9.07 -4.12 30.89
N PRO A 97 -8.71 -3.01 30.19
CA PRO A 97 -9.60 -1.86 30.02
C PRO A 97 -10.75 -2.11 29.04
N GLY A 98 -10.78 -3.22 28.29
CA GLY A 98 -11.91 -3.58 27.41
C GLY A 98 -11.80 -3.14 25.95
N SER A 99 -10.59 -2.91 25.42
CA SER A 99 -10.38 -2.45 24.03
C SER A 99 -11.02 -3.38 23.00
N GLU A 100 -10.82 -4.68 23.13
CA GLU A 100 -11.32 -5.68 22.20
C GLU A 100 -12.79 -6.03 22.43
N ALA A 101 -13.28 -5.85 23.66
CA ALA A 101 -14.72 -5.86 23.92
C ALA A 101 -15.40 -4.70 23.16
N TYR A 102 -14.83 -3.50 23.18
CA TYR A 102 -15.27 -2.39 22.34
C TYR A 102 -15.21 -2.74 20.84
N GLY A 103 -14.10 -3.32 20.37
CA GLY A 103 -13.96 -3.76 18.97
C GLY A 103 -14.99 -4.81 18.55
N THR A 104 -15.33 -5.74 19.44
CA THR A 104 -16.33 -6.79 19.22
C THR A 104 -17.75 -6.20 19.17
N ILE A 105 -18.10 -5.31 20.10
CA ILE A 105 -19.40 -4.63 20.09
C ILE A 105 -19.54 -3.79 18.82
N LYS A 106 -18.49 -3.05 18.44
CA LYS A 106 -18.47 -2.28 17.20
C LYS A 106 -18.73 -3.18 15.98
N TYR A 107 -18.08 -4.33 15.89
CA TYR A 107 -18.35 -5.31 14.83
C TYR A 107 -19.81 -5.80 14.85
N ILE A 108 -20.35 -6.16 16.01
CA ILE A 108 -21.74 -6.62 16.13
C ILE A 108 -22.73 -5.56 15.65
N LEU A 109 -22.53 -4.32 16.07
CA LEU A 109 -23.38 -3.19 15.69
C LEU A 109 -23.32 -2.88 14.19
N GLU A 110 -22.19 -3.11 13.53
CA GLU A 110 -22.04 -2.86 12.10
C GLU A 110 -22.50 -4.04 11.22
N TYR A 111 -22.32 -5.30 11.64
CA TYR A 111 -22.50 -6.47 10.76
C TYR A 111 -23.46 -7.55 11.26
N CYS A 112 -23.92 -7.46 12.51
CA CYS A 112 -24.82 -8.46 13.11
C CYS A 112 -26.15 -7.80 13.53
N PRO A 113 -27.03 -7.44 12.55
CA PRO A 113 -28.26 -6.70 12.83
C PRO A 113 -29.26 -7.43 13.73
N ASN A 114 -29.17 -8.76 13.78
CA ASN A 114 -30.07 -9.61 14.55
C ASN A 114 -29.78 -9.60 16.06
N ILE A 115 -28.56 -9.26 16.48
CA ILE A 115 -28.19 -9.23 17.89
C ILE A 115 -28.84 -8.02 18.56
N LYS A 116 -29.51 -8.28 19.69
CA LYS A 116 -30.22 -7.29 20.53
C LYS A 116 -29.67 -7.22 21.94
N ASN A 117 -29.11 -8.31 22.47
CA ASN A 117 -28.52 -8.34 23.80
C ASN A 117 -27.08 -8.82 23.71
N ILE A 118 -26.16 -8.07 24.33
CA ILE A 118 -24.74 -8.41 24.41
C ILE A 118 -24.36 -8.54 25.87
N SER A 119 -23.76 -9.67 26.25
CA SER A 119 -23.13 -9.86 27.56
C SER A 119 -21.62 -9.93 27.40
N ILE A 120 -20.91 -8.96 27.97
CA ILE A 120 -19.45 -8.90 28.04
C ILE A 120 -19.00 -9.36 29.42
N GLU A 121 -18.11 -10.35 29.44
CA GLU A 121 -17.46 -10.84 30.65
C GLU A 121 -15.94 -10.60 30.52
N ILE A 122 -15.41 -9.64 31.28
CA ILE A 122 -13.98 -9.34 31.35
C ILE A 122 -13.36 -10.20 32.46
N LEU A 123 -12.37 -11.01 32.11
CA LEU A 123 -11.58 -11.82 33.03
C LEU A 123 -10.15 -11.25 33.08
N ASP A 124 -9.76 -10.72 34.23
CA ASP A 124 -8.46 -10.04 34.38
C ASP A 124 -7.89 -10.20 35.80
N LEU A 125 -6.56 -10.31 35.89
CA LEU A 125 -5.83 -10.34 37.17
C LEU A 125 -6.13 -9.09 38.01
N ASN A 126 -6.22 -7.94 37.35
CA ASN A 126 -6.50 -6.63 37.92
C ASN A 126 -7.96 -6.19 37.70
N SER A 127 -8.89 -7.13 37.53
CA SER A 127 -10.33 -6.85 37.27
C SER A 127 -10.97 -5.76 38.14
N ARG A 128 -10.54 -5.61 39.40
CA ARG A 128 -11.03 -4.62 40.37
C ARG A 128 -10.47 -3.21 40.18
N THR A 129 -9.50 -3.02 39.28
CA THR A 129 -8.84 -1.72 39.09
C THR A 129 -9.38 -0.95 37.89
N TRP A 130 -10.01 -1.62 36.93
CA TRP A 130 -10.36 -1.04 35.62
C TRP A 130 -11.68 -0.26 35.58
N ASP A 131 -12.31 0.02 36.73
CA ASP A 131 -13.61 0.68 36.83
C ASP A 131 -13.66 2.03 36.09
N TYR A 132 -12.58 2.82 36.18
CA TYR A 132 -12.47 4.09 35.46
C TYR A 132 -12.48 3.88 33.94
N SER A 133 -11.66 2.95 33.43
CA SER A 133 -11.62 2.65 31.99
C SER A 133 -12.94 2.06 31.47
N HIS A 134 -13.56 1.16 32.24
CA HIS A 134 -14.87 0.60 31.88
C HIS A 134 -15.95 1.69 31.88
N SER A 135 -15.92 2.62 32.83
CA SER A 135 -16.83 3.77 32.87
C SER A 135 -16.65 4.68 31.65
N ALA A 136 -15.41 4.96 31.26
CA ALA A 136 -15.13 5.72 30.03
C ALA A 136 -15.70 5.01 28.79
N LEU A 137 -15.51 3.69 28.67
CA LEU A 137 -16.03 2.95 27.52
C LEU A 137 -17.56 2.90 27.48
N ILE A 138 -18.20 2.53 28.60
CA ILE A 138 -19.65 2.30 28.66
C ILE A 138 -20.40 3.64 28.63
N GLY A 139 -19.87 4.66 29.28
CA GLY A 139 -20.51 5.97 29.42
C GLY A 139 -20.34 6.90 28.22
N PHE A 140 -19.22 6.78 27.49
CA PHE A 140 -18.84 7.77 26.47
C PHE A 140 -18.55 7.16 25.10
N LEU A 141 -17.75 6.08 25.02
CA LEU A 141 -17.33 5.56 23.71
C LEU A 141 -18.36 4.65 23.05
N LEU A 142 -18.96 3.72 23.80
CA LEU A 142 -19.97 2.80 23.27
C LEU A 142 -21.26 3.53 22.84
N PRO A 143 -21.79 4.54 23.57
CA PRO A 143 -22.97 5.28 23.17
C PRO A 143 -22.88 5.99 21.82
N GLU A 144 -21.66 6.30 21.38
CA GLU A 144 -21.38 6.96 20.10
C GLU A 144 -21.36 5.98 18.92
N LEU A 145 -21.39 4.66 19.18
CA LEU A 145 -21.47 3.66 18.12
C LEU A 145 -22.87 3.64 17.49
N ASN A 146 -22.92 3.49 16.17
CA ASN A 146 -24.18 3.39 15.45
C ASN A 146 -24.99 2.19 15.96
N ARG A 147 -26.32 2.33 16.05
CA ARG A 147 -27.28 1.34 16.58
C ARG A 147 -27.08 0.97 18.06
N TYR A 148 -26.18 1.61 18.81
CA TYR A 148 -26.00 1.28 20.23
C TYR A 148 -27.30 1.43 21.03
N LYS A 149 -28.13 2.43 20.70
CA LYS A 149 -29.45 2.66 21.31
C LYS A 149 -30.47 1.54 21.06
N ASP A 150 -30.22 0.68 20.08
CA ASP A 150 -31.11 -0.42 19.68
C ASP A 150 -30.76 -1.75 20.36
N ILE A 151 -29.73 -1.78 21.21
CA ILE A 151 -29.24 -2.97 21.89
C ILE A 151 -29.13 -2.78 23.41
N SER A 152 -29.14 -3.88 24.14
CA SER A 152 -28.78 -3.92 25.56
C SER A 152 -27.38 -4.48 25.71
N VAL A 153 -26.51 -3.78 26.45
CA VAL A 153 -25.16 -4.25 26.78
C VAL A 153 -25.04 -4.45 28.29
N LYS A 154 -24.74 -5.68 28.70
CA LYS A 154 -24.33 -6.02 30.06
C LYS A 154 -22.82 -6.17 30.09
N TRP A 155 -22.17 -5.53 31.05
CA TRP A 155 -20.72 -5.56 31.20
C TRP A 155 -20.37 -5.97 32.63
N ASN A 156 -19.62 -7.06 32.79
CA ASN A 156 -19.12 -7.49 34.10
C ASN A 156 -17.62 -7.76 34.03
N SER A 157 -16.96 -7.59 35.16
CA SER A 157 -15.52 -7.85 35.36
C SER A 157 -15.34 -8.84 36.49
N HIS A 158 -14.47 -9.83 36.31
CA HIS A 158 -14.20 -10.88 37.29
C HIS A 158 -12.70 -11.11 37.44
N GLN A 159 -12.28 -11.38 38.68
CA GLN A 159 -10.90 -11.73 38.96
C GLN A 159 -10.58 -13.10 38.37
N PHE A 160 -9.54 -13.15 37.56
CA PHE A 160 -9.16 -14.35 36.85
C PHE A 160 -7.65 -14.43 36.60
N ASP A 161 -7.10 -15.62 36.77
CA ASP A 161 -5.71 -15.94 36.48
C ASP A 161 -5.69 -17.15 35.54
N LEU A 162 -5.18 -16.95 34.31
CA LEU A 162 -5.14 -17.98 33.27
C LEU A 162 -4.20 -19.14 33.63
N VAL A 163 -3.26 -18.94 34.57
CA VAL A 163 -2.33 -19.97 35.04
C VAL A 163 -2.66 -20.48 36.46
N ASP A 164 -3.86 -20.21 36.97
CA ASP A 164 -4.40 -20.84 38.19
C ASP A 164 -5.61 -21.74 37.87
N ARG A 165 -5.46 -23.04 38.12
CA ARG A 165 -6.52 -24.03 37.92
C ARG A 165 -7.79 -23.73 38.74
N ASN A 166 -7.66 -23.18 39.94
CA ASN A 166 -8.82 -22.84 40.77
C ASN A 166 -9.64 -21.71 40.14
N SER A 167 -8.96 -20.78 39.46
CA SER A 167 -9.58 -19.70 38.71
C SER A 167 -10.44 -20.22 37.55
N ILE A 168 -9.96 -21.25 36.83
CA ILE A 168 -10.73 -21.94 35.78
C ILE A 168 -12.01 -22.56 36.36
N HIS A 169 -11.89 -23.31 37.45
CA HIS A 169 -13.04 -23.97 38.08
C HIS A 169 -14.08 -22.99 38.62
N SER A 170 -13.63 -21.92 39.27
CA SER A 170 -14.52 -20.90 39.85
C SER A 170 -15.31 -20.13 38.78
N ASN A 171 -14.75 -20.01 37.57
CA ASN A 171 -15.36 -19.32 36.44
C ASN A 171 -15.94 -20.28 35.37
N ALA A 172 -16.01 -21.58 35.65
CA ALA A 172 -16.45 -22.61 34.70
C ALA A 172 -17.83 -22.33 34.07
N TYR A 173 -18.74 -21.73 34.83
CA TYR A 173 -20.08 -21.39 34.36
C TYR A 173 -20.07 -20.31 33.27
N LEU A 174 -19.07 -19.42 33.26
CA LEU A 174 -18.92 -18.37 32.25
C LEU A 174 -18.52 -18.98 30.90
N PHE A 175 -17.53 -19.88 30.87
CA PHE A 175 -17.10 -20.54 29.64
C PHE A 175 -18.22 -21.35 28.98
N LYS A 176 -19.07 -22.01 29.77
CA LYS A 176 -20.19 -22.84 29.29
C LYS A 176 -21.33 -22.05 28.64
N LYS A 177 -21.40 -20.73 28.84
CA LYS A 177 -22.42 -19.85 28.23
C LYS A 177 -21.86 -18.94 27.13
N SER A 178 -20.55 -18.96 26.90
CA SER A 178 -19.88 -18.06 25.97
C SER A 178 -20.04 -18.51 24.53
N ASP A 179 -20.33 -17.54 23.65
CA ASP A 179 -20.36 -17.75 22.21
C ASP A 179 -18.98 -17.55 21.59
N ILE A 180 -18.18 -16.67 22.21
CA ILE A 180 -16.76 -16.50 21.93
C ILE A 180 -15.98 -16.31 23.22
N VAL A 181 -14.84 -16.98 23.33
CA VAL A 181 -13.81 -16.69 24.33
C VAL A 181 -12.61 -16.11 23.60
N VAL A 182 -12.12 -14.98 24.08
CA VAL A 182 -10.96 -14.29 23.54
C VAL A 182 -9.86 -14.30 24.60
N ILE A 183 -8.67 -14.81 24.27
CA ILE A 183 -7.46 -14.68 25.08
C ILE A 183 -6.59 -13.64 24.39
N GLN A 184 -6.30 -12.53 25.07
CA GLN A 184 -5.67 -11.39 24.40
C GLN A 184 -4.62 -10.66 25.23
N ASN A 185 -3.52 -10.28 24.55
CA ASN A 185 -2.43 -9.47 25.09
C ASN A 185 -1.91 -9.96 26.46
N CYS A 186 -1.93 -11.27 26.68
CA CYS A 186 -1.53 -11.88 27.95
C CYS A 186 -0.71 -13.15 27.78
N ILE A 187 -0.70 -13.78 26.60
CA ILE A 187 0.07 -15.02 26.38
C ILE A 187 1.56 -14.69 26.37
N ASN A 188 1.93 -13.57 25.76
CA ASN A 188 3.27 -13.01 25.78
C ASN A 188 3.77 -12.64 27.20
N GLU A 189 2.86 -12.47 28.17
CA GLU A 189 3.16 -12.10 29.57
C GLU A 189 3.25 -13.31 30.53
N ILE A 190 2.99 -14.53 30.05
CA ILE A 190 3.06 -15.73 30.90
C ILE A 190 4.51 -16.18 31.06
N ALA A 191 4.93 -16.44 32.30
CA ALA A 191 6.25 -16.96 32.61
C ALA A 191 6.42 -18.39 32.07
N ARG A 192 7.63 -18.73 31.61
CA ARG A 192 7.92 -20.06 31.04
C ARG A 192 7.64 -21.21 31.99
N THR A 193 7.77 -20.98 33.30
CA THR A 193 7.47 -21.97 34.35
C THR A 193 6.02 -22.40 34.37
N ASP A 194 5.10 -21.54 33.89
CA ASP A 194 3.66 -21.76 33.97
C ASP A 194 3.06 -22.29 32.66
N TYR A 195 3.90 -22.57 31.65
CA TYR A 195 3.44 -23.02 30.33
C TYR A 195 2.67 -24.34 30.36
N ALA A 196 3.07 -25.29 31.21
CA ALA A 196 2.33 -26.54 31.36
C ALA A 196 0.92 -26.31 31.92
N VAL A 197 0.78 -25.38 32.87
CA VAL A 197 -0.52 -25.04 33.46
C VAL A 197 -1.39 -24.27 32.46
N LEU A 198 -0.80 -23.34 31.70
CA LEU A 198 -1.47 -22.67 30.59
C LEU A 198 -2.05 -23.66 29.58
N GLU A 199 -1.25 -24.65 29.17
CA GLU A 199 -1.65 -25.67 28.19
C GLU A 199 -2.87 -26.47 28.68
N GLU A 200 -2.83 -26.96 29.92
CA GLU A 200 -3.95 -27.67 30.54
C GLU A 200 -5.19 -26.77 30.69
N ASN A 201 -5.00 -25.53 31.12
CA ASN A 201 -6.11 -24.59 31.34
C ASN A 201 -6.79 -24.18 30.03
N VAL A 202 -6.03 -23.92 28.96
CA VAL A 202 -6.58 -23.63 27.62
C VAL A 202 -7.36 -24.84 27.10
N LEU A 203 -6.82 -26.05 27.29
CA LEU A 203 -7.52 -27.28 26.92
C LEU A 203 -8.83 -27.45 27.69
N ASP A 204 -8.85 -27.17 29.00
CA ASP A 204 -10.05 -27.26 29.83
C ASP A 204 -11.08 -26.18 29.50
N ILE A 205 -10.64 -24.93 29.27
CA ILE A 205 -11.51 -23.86 28.75
C ILE A 205 -12.16 -24.33 27.45
N PHE A 206 -11.34 -24.80 26.50
CA PHE A 206 -11.85 -25.25 25.22
C PHE A 206 -12.79 -26.46 25.38
N ARG A 207 -12.54 -27.40 26.29
CA ARG A 207 -13.49 -28.49 26.61
C ARG A 207 -14.85 -27.97 27.08
N MET A 208 -14.88 -26.94 27.94
CA MET A 208 -16.11 -26.38 28.50
C MET A 208 -16.94 -25.55 27.52
N LEU A 209 -16.32 -25.03 26.46
CA LEU A 209 -17.00 -24.23 25.45
C LEU A 209 -18.17 -24.98 24.78
N PRO A 210 -19.30 -24.31 24.49
CA PRO A 210 -20.39 -24.88 23.69
C PRO A 210 -19.93 -25.37 22.32
N ASP A 211 -20.66 -26.32 21.73
CA ASP A 211 -20.36 -26.85 20.39
C ASP A 211 -20.35 -25.78 19.30
N PHE A 212 -21.26 -24.81 19.41
CA PHE A 212 -21.34 -23.65 18.52
C PHE A 212 -20.73 -22.44 19.24
N SER A 213 -19.42 -22.46 19.41
CA SER A 213 -18.64 -21.34 19.94
C SER A 213 -17.22 -21.34 19.38
N SER A 214 -16.51 -20.24 19.61
CA SER A 214 -15.15 -20.04 19.13
C SER A 214 -14.19 -19.62 20.25
N LEU A 215 -12.94 -20.09 20.16
CA LEU A 215 -11.81 -19.58 20.93
C LEU A 215 -10.94 -18.74 19.99
N LEU A 216 -10.74 -17.46 20.32
CA LEU A 216 -9.80 -16.58 19.65
C LEU A 216 -8.62 -16.30 20.58
N MET A 217 -7.42 -16.71 20.19
CA MET A 217 -6.18 -16.24 20.80
C MET A 217 -5.61 -15.14 19.91
N VAL A 218 -5.33 -13.97 20.44
CA VAL A 218 -4.77 -12.85 19.68
C VAL A 218 -3.79 -12.05 20.52
N ASP A 219 -2.57 -11.86 20.04
CA ASP A 219 -1.57 -11.16 20.83
C ASP A 219 -0.65 -10.36 19.91
N LEU A 220 -0.10 -9.28 20.46
CA LEU A 220 0.85 -8.43 19.77
C LEU A 220 2.24 -9.08 19.87
N THR A 221 3.05 -8.96 18.81
CA THR A 221 4.46 -9.43 18.71
C THR A 221 4.69 -10.89 18.30
N THR A 222 5.96 -11.25 18.01
CA THR A 222 6.40 -12.55 17.46
C THR A 222 6.77 -13.60 18.48
N SER A 223 7.02 -13.21 19.72
CA SER A 223 7.36 -14.17 20.78
C SER A 223 6.21 -15.14 21.06
N VAL A 224 4.98 -14.70 20.78
CA VAL A 224 3.76 -15.46 21.05
C VAL A 224 3.45 -16.50 19.98
N ARG A 225 3.96 -16.33 18.75
CA ARG A 225 3.61 -17.18 17.59
C ARG A 225 3.84 -18.66 17.84
N SER A 226 5.03 -19.01 18.32
CA SER A 226 5.38 -20.40 18.61
C SER A 226 4.54 -20.97 19.74
N LYS A 227 4.12 -20.13 20.69
CA LYS A 227 3.24 -20.53 21.79
C LYS A 227 1.80 -20.73 21.31
N ILE A 228 1.25 -19.84 20.47
CA ILE A 228 -0.05 -20.03 19.81
C ILE A 228 -0.03 -21.32 18.98
N ALA A 229 0.99 -21.53 18.15
CA ALA A 229 1.14 -22.75 17.35
C ALA A 229 1.14 -24.03 18.22
N HIS A 230 1.79 -23.98 19.37
CA HIS A 230 1.81 -25.10 20.30
C HIS A 230 0.44 -25.38 20.93
N LEU A 231 -0.28 -24.32 21.36
CA LEU A 231 -1.63 -24.44 21.92
C LEU A 231 -2.63 -24.96 20.87
N GLU A 232 -2.46 -24.58 19.60
CA GLU A 232 -3.23 -25.14 18.48
C GLU A 232 -3.03 -26.64 18.35
N GLN A 233 -1.78 -27.09 18.27
CA GLN A 233 -1.43 -28.52 18.16
C GLN A 233 -1.99 -29.33 19.34
N LEU A 234 -1.93 -28.77 20.54
CA LEU A 234 -2.54 -29.37 21.73
C LEU A 234 -4.04 -29.59 21.54
N LEU A 235 -4.77 -28.56 21.07
CA LEU A 235 -6.21 -28.66 20.83
C LEU A 235 -6.54 -29.62 19.67
N GLU A 236 -5.83 -29.55 18.55
CA GLU A 236 -6.00 -30.46 17.41
C GLU A 236 -5.78 -31.94 17.79
N SER A 237 -4.86 -32.23 18.71
CA SER A 237 -4.64 -33.60 19.20
C SER A 237 -5.81 -34.16 20.03
N HIS A 238 -6.66 -33.29 20.59
CA HIS A 238 -7.80 -33.68 21.43
C HIS A 238 -9.16 -33.58 20.73
N PHE A 239 -9.26 -32.83 19.62
CA PHE A 239 -10.52 -32.58 18.92
C PHE A 239 -10.36 -32.82 17.40
N ARG A 240 -11.14 -33.77 16.84
CA ARG A 240 -10.97 -34.23 15.45
C ARG A 240 -11.53 -33.30 14.37
N ASN A 241 -12.52 -32.47 14.68
CA ASN A 241 -13.28 -31.68 13.69
C ASN A 241 -13.21 -30.17 13.98
N LEU A 242 -12.02 -29.66 14.29
CA LEU A 242 -11.82 -28.23 14.53
C LEU A 242 -11.76 -27.47 13.21
N LYS A 243 -12.50 -26.37 13.11
CA LYS A 243 -12.20 -25.34 12.11
C LYS A 243 -11.17 -24.39 12.70
N LYS A 244 -10.05 -24.21 11.99
CA LYS A 244 -8.93 -23.33 12.37
C LYS A 244 -8.73 -22.26 11.31
N ALA A 245 -8.59 -21.02 11.73
CA ALA A 245 -8.01 -19.93 10.96
C ALA A 245 -6.92 -19.29 11.80
N THR A 246 -5.67 -19.25 11.31
CA THR A 246 -4.52 -18.85 12.12
C THR A 246 -3.41 -18.22 11.28
N THR A 247 -2.72 -17.25 11.88
CA THR A 247 -1.51 -16.65 11.31
C THR A 247 -0.23 -17.37 11.73
N SER A 248 -0.31 -18.34 12.64
CA SER A 248 0.86 -19.08 13.14
C SER A 248 1.62 -19.81 12.04
N GLU A 249 0.90 -20.19 10.97
CA GLU A 249 1.40 -20.85 9.76
C GLU A 249 1.84 -19.86 8.66
N ASN A 250 1.58 -18.55 8.82
CA ASN A 250 1.98 -17.54 7.84
C ASN A 250 3.50 -17.31 7.85
N ARG A 251 4.05 -16.92 6.68
CA ARG A 251 5.49 -16.62 6.49
C ARG A 251 6.06 -15.64 7.52
N SER A 252 5.25 -14.68 7.96
CA SER A 252 5.59 -13.71 8.99
C SER A 252 4.33 -13.25 9.73
N PRO A 253 4.43 -12.57 10.90
CA PRO A 253 3.28 -12.04 11.61
C PRO A 253 2.49 -11.08 10.73
N SER A 254 1.17 -11.12 10.88
CA SER A 254 0.29 -10.19 10.20
C SER A 254 0.57 -8.78 10.66
N ALA A 255 0.52 -7.84 9.72
CA ALA A 255 0.75 -6.44 9.99
C ALA A 255 -0.52 -5.62 9.75
N MET A 256 -0.63 -4.53 10.50
CA MET A 256 -1.69 -3.56 10.33
C MET A 256 -1.18 -2.16 10.64
N THR A 257 -1.53 -1.19 9.80
CA THR A 257 -1.42 0.23 10.11
C THR A 257 -2.72 0.68 10.75
N SER A 258 -2.64 1.19 11.97
CA SER A 258 -3.80 1.72 12.65
C SER A 258 -4.45 2.85 11.84
N ILE A 259 -5.77 2.78 11.61
CA ILE A 259 -6.53 3.85 10.94
C ILE A 259 -6.63 5.12 11.80
N ASN A 260 -6.35 4.98 13.11
CA ASN A 260 -6.26 6.04 14.11
C ASN A 260 -4.80 6.42 14.44
N HIS A 261 -3.84 6.20 13.54
CA HIS A 261 -2.43 6.52 13.83
C HIS A 261 -2.11 8.03 13.98
N ARG A 262 -3.09 8.89 13.65
CA ARG A 262 -2.99 10.34 13.78
C ARG A 262 -3.96 10.83 14.86
N PRO A 263 -3.48 11.12 16.09
CA PRO A 263 -4.33 11.59 17.18
C PRO A 263 -4.99 12.94 16.91
N SER A 264 -6.02 13.30 17.67
CA SER A 264 -6.63 14.64 17.60
C SER A 264 -5.61 15.75 17.91
N GLN A 265 -5.85 16.96 17.40
CA GLN A 265 -4.92 18.09 17.56
C GLN A 265 -4.58 18.33 19.04
N ILE A 266 -5.57 18.29 19.92
CA ILE A 266 -5.38 18.46 21.36
C ILE A 266 -4.44 17.41 21.97
N VAL A 267 -4.52 16.15 21.53
CA VAL A 267 -3.63 15.08 22.01
C VAL A 267 -2.23 15.25 21.44
N ARG A 268 -2.08 15.62 20.17
CA ARG A 268 -0.76 15.86 19.56
C ARG A 268 -0.02 17.02 20.22
N ASP A 269 -0.71 18.11 20.52
CA ASP A 269 -0.08 19.30 21.10
C ASP A 269 0.30 19.10 22.57
N ASN A 270 -0.46 18.28 23.31
CA ASN A 270 -0.35 18.20 24.77
C ASN A 270 0.23 16.89 25.30
N LEU A 271 0.15 15.77 24.57
CA LEU A 271 0.61 14.46 25.05
C LEU A 271 1.46 13.71 24.02
N LEU A 272 0.87 13.28 22.91
CA LEU A 272 1.55 12.46 21.89
C LEU A 272 2.22 13.34 20.82
N ASN A 273 3.20 14.12 21.27
CA ASN A 273 3.86 15.17 20.51
C ASN A 273 5.09 14.67 19.70
N TYR A 274 5.16 13.38 19.41
CA TYR A 274 6.25 12.75 18.63
C TYR A 274 7.66 12.82 19.26
N THR A 275 7.75 13.03 20.59
CA THR A 275 9.01 12.88 21.35
C THR A 275 9.18 11.45 21.91
N ASP A 276 10.32 11.09 22.53
CA ASP A 276 10.54 9.73 23.09
C ASP A 276 9.40 9.28 23.97
N GLY A 277 9.00 8.03 23.78
CA GLY A 277 7.93 7.43 24.53
C GLY A 277 6.56 8.07 24.26
N LEU A 278 6.45 9.10 23.42
CA LEU A 278 5.22 9.85 23.12
C LEU A 278 4.88 9.86 21.62
N ILE A 279 5.52 9.01 20.82
CA ILE A 279 5.15 8.79 19.43
C ILE A 279 3.81 8.04 19.36
N PRO A 280 2.79 8.53 18.63
CA PRO A 280 1.55 7.78 18.38
C PRO A 280 1.84 6.42 17.74
N ARG A 281 1.13 5.37 18.14
CA ARG A 281 1.32 4.06 17.53
C ARG A 281 0.73 4.06 16.12
N LYS A 282 1.55 3.67 15.14
CA LYS A 282 1.15 3.59 13.72
C LYS A 282 1.02 2.16 13.24
N ASN A 283 2.05 1.34 13.45
CA ASN A 283 2.11 -0.03 12.96
C ASN A 283 1.91 -1.02 14.11
N LEU A 284 1.20 -2.10 13.82
CA LEU A 284 0.91 -3.22 14.70
C LEU A 284 1.36 -4.49 13.98
N LYS A 285 1.98 -5.40 14.74
CA LYS A 285 2.21 -6.79 14.31
C LYS A 285 1.60 -7.71 15.34
N TYR A 286 0.87 -8.71 14.86
CA TYR A 286 0.11 -9.60 15.70
C TYR A 286 0.09 -11.00 15.12
N ASP A 287 -0.18 -11.96 15.99
CA ASP A 287 -0.56 -13.30 15.63
C ASP A 287 -1.92 -13.63 16.24
N PHE A 288 -2.75 -14.37 15.51
CA PHE A 288 -4.01 -14.85 16.02
C PHE A 288 -4.27 -16.30 15.63
N SER A 289 -5.14 -16.95 16.42
CA SER A 289 -5.69 -18.26 16.16
C SER A 289 -7.15 -18.30 16.55
N LEU A 290 -8.01 -18.61 15.58
CA LEU A 290 -9.44 -18.75 15.74
C LEU A 290 -9.83 -20.21 15.55
N LEU A 291 -10.25 -20.86 16.62
CA LEU A 291 -10.61 -22.28 16.68
C LEU A 291 -12.09 -22.44 17.01
N SER A 292 -12.81 -23.26 16.25
CA SER A 292 -14.25 -23.51 16.47
C SER A 292 -14.57 -25.01 16.48
N LYS A 293 -15.42 -25.45 17.43
CA LYS A 293 -15.80 -26.86 17.61
C LYS A 293 -16.73 -27.41 16.53
N ASN A 294 -17.73 -26.63 16.11
CA ASN A 294 -18.67 -26.96 15.03
C ASN A 294 -19.13 -25.67 14.31
N CYS A 295 -19.34 -25.76 12.99
CA CYS A 295 -19.85 -24.67 12.17
C CYS A 295 -21.23 -25.05 11.62
N LEU A 296 -22.16 -24.10 11.53
CA LEU A 296 -23.32 -24.27 10.64
C LEU A 296 -22.78 -24.36 9.20
N GLN A 297 -22.88 -25.53 8.57
CA GLN A 297 -22.61 -25.66 7.15
C GLN A 297 -23.73 -24.94 6.38
N LYS A 298 -23.35 -23.97 5.56
CA LYS A 298 -24.02 -23.78 4.28
C LYS A 298 -23.01 -24.04 3.18
N GLU A 299 -23.52 -24.54 2.06
CA GLU A 299 -22.85 -24.53 0.76
C GLU A 299 -21.97 -23.30 0.70
N GLU A 300 -20.68 -23.48 0.40
CA GLU A 300 -19.91 -22.39 -0.16
C GLU A 300 -20.84 -21.78 -1.22
N GLU A 301 -21.46 -20.62 -0.95
CA GLU A 301 -21.89 -19.73 -2.02
C GLU A 301 -20.69 -19.78 -2.92
N LYS A 302 -20.81 -20.29 -4.16
CA LYS A 302 -19.72 -20.28 -5.13
C LYS A 302 -19.25 -18.84 -5.13
N ILE A 303 -18.23 -18.57 -4.33
CA ILE A 303 -17.77 -17.23 -4.03
C ILE A 303 -17.28 -16.86 -5.40
N GLU A 304 -18.02 -15.98 -6.10
CA GLU A 304 -17.55 -15.47 -7.37
C GLU A 304 -16.27 -14.73 -7.04
N ARG A 305 -15.12 -15.41 -7.19
CA ARG A 305 -13.77 -14.92 -6.90
C ARG A 305 -13.37 -13.94 -7.99
N ILE A 306 -14.20 -12.93 -8.18
CA ILE A 306 -14.20 -12.01 -9.30
C ILE A 306 -13.80 -10.63 -8.78
N GLY A 307 -12.86 -10.01 -9.48
CA GLY A 307 -12.36 -8.68 -9.20
C GLY A 307 -11.71 -8.55 -7.81
N ILE A 308 -11.74 -7.34 -7.26
CA ILE A 308 -11.10 -7.02 -5.97
C ILE A 308 -11.67 -7.81 -4.79
N ASN A 309 -12.90 -8.31 -4.93
CA ASN A 309 -13.55 -9.15 -3.93
C ASN A 309 -12.91 -10.55 -3.83
N ALA A 310 -12.21 -10.98 -4.88
CA ALA A 310 -11.40 -12.20 -4.86
C ALA A 310 -10.18 -12.07 -3.93
N ILE A 311 -9.63 -10.85 -3.84
CA ILE A 311 -8.45 -10.54 -3.03
C ILE A 311 -8.86 -10.23 -1.58
N TYR A 312 -9.89 -9.39 -1.42
CA TYR A 312 -10.30 -8.92 -0.10
C TYR A 312 -11.83 -8.95 0.06
N HIS A 313 -12.31 -10.02 0.70
CA HIS A 313 -13.74 -10.29 0.88
C HIS A 313 -14.54 -9.15 1.53
N PRO A 314 -14.03 -8.41 2.54
CA PRO A 314 -14.78 -7.31 3.15
C PRO A 314 -15.26 -6.23 2.18
N LEU A 315 -14.67 -6.14 0.98
CA LEU A 315 -15.11 -5.22 -0.08
C LEU A 315 -16.46 -5.61 -0.72
N ARG A 316 -16.98 -6.81 -0.46
CA ARG A 316 -18.31 -7.23 -0.95
C ARG A 316 -19.47 -6.58 -0.23
N LYS A 317 -19.30 -6.22 1.04
CA LYS A 317 -20.38 -5.74 1.92
C LYS A 317 -19.93 -4.47 2.66
N ILE A 318 -19.61 -3.43 1.90
CA ILE A 318 -19.08 -2.16 2.44
C ILE A 318 -20.17 -1.33 3.16
N ASN A 319 -21.44 -1.73 3.06
CA ASN A 319 -22.60 -1.06 3.68
C ASN A 319 -22.43 -0.71 5.18
N GLY A 320 -21.77 -1.56 5.98
CA GLY A 320 -21.51 -1.29 7.41
C GLY A 320 -20.30 -0.37 7.66
N ILE A 321 -19.30 -0.46 6.78
CA ILE A 321 -18.02 0.28 6.84
C ILE A 321 -18.22 1.74 6.41
N ALA A 322 -19.19 1.98 5.52
CA ALA A 322 -19.35 3.22 4.77
C ALA A 322 -19.43 4.48 5.64
N GLN A 323 -20.13 4.47 6.78
CA GLN A 323 -20.28 5.67 7.62
C GLN A 323 -19.01 6.12 8.34
N ASN A 324 -18.08 5.20 8.63
CA ASN A 324 -16.81 5.54 9.29
C ASN A 324 -15.73 5.99 8.30
N LEU A 325 -15.94 5.82 6.99
CA LEU A 325 -15.00 6.21 5.93
C LEU A 325 -15.46 7.41 5.11
N THR A 326 -16.68 7.89 5.33
CA THR A 326 -17.24 9.08 4.68
C THR A 326 -16.64 10.40 5.21
N ASP A 327 -15.66 10.36 6.10
CA ASP A 327 -14.92 11.55 6.56
C ASP A 327 -13.69 11.85 5.70
N ARG A 328 -13.31 10.96 4.77
CA ARG A 328 -12.09 11.04 3.97
C ARG A 328 -12.32 10.79 2.49
N SER A 329 -11.48 11.42 1.66
CA SER A 329 -11.34 11.13 0.23
C SER A 329 -10.05 10.37 -0.03
N PHE A 330 -10.11 9.26 -0.77
CA PHE A 330 -8.96 8.39 -1.04
C PHE A 330 -8.50 8.56 -2.49
N ILE A 331 -7.30 9.08 -2.70
CA ILE A 331 -6.85 9.57 -4.01
C ILE A 331 -5.65 8.75 -4.48
N GLY A 332 -5.75 8.22 -5.70
CA GLY A 332 -4.62 7.62 -6.40
C GLY A 332 -3.94 8.65 -7.30
N VAL A 333 -2.62 8.70 -7.28
CA VAL A 333 -1.83 9.53 -8.20
C VAL A 333 -0.82 8.65 -8.91
N ASP A 334 -1.06 8.37 -10.19
CA ASP A 334 -0.03 7.83 -11.06
C ASP A 334 0.82 8.97 -11.60
N PHE A 335 2.01 9.17 -11.03
CA PHE A 335 2.97 10.15 -11.52
C PHE A 335 3.82 9.50 -12.61
N GLY A 336 3.33 9.41 -13.84
CA GLY A 336 4.05 8.75 -14.94
C GLY A 336 5.11 9.62 -15.62
N THR A 337 6.02 8.97 -16.36
CA THR A 337 7.12 9.63 -17.09
C THR A 337 6.63 10.64 -18.11
N SER A 338 5.66 10.24 -18.94
CA SER A 338 5.12 11.10 -20.01
C SER A 338 3.81 11.75 -19.60
N SER A 339 3.01 11.09 -18.77
CA SER A 339 1.70 11.57 -18.34
C SER A 339 1.38 11.07 -16.95
N SER A 340 0.61 11.85 -16.22
CA SER A 340 0.10 11.54 -14.90
C SER A 340 -1.42 11.34 -14.96
N VAL A 341 -1.93 10.46 -14.10
CA VAL A 341 -3.36 10.17 -13.96
C VAL A 341 -3.73 10.25 -12.49
N CYS A 342 -4.84 10.93 -12.18
CA CYS A 342 -5.37 10.99 -10.82
C CYS A 342 -6.72 10.29 -10.75
N SER A 343 -7.00 9.65 -9.63
CA SER A 343 -8.23 8.90 -9.39
C SER A 343 -8.71 9.10 -7.96
N ILE A 344 -9.97 8.77 -7.71
CA ILE A 344 -10.57 8.83 -6.38
C ILE A 344 -11.40 7.57 -6.13
N ALA A 345 -11.24 6.98 -4.95
CA ALA A 345 -12.06 5.88 -4.47
C ALA A 345 -13.02 6.38 -3.39
N PHE A 346 -14.27 5.93 -3.46
CA PHE A 346 -15.32 6.22 -2.48
C PHE A 346 -16.37 5.11 -2.47
N VAL A 347 -17.20 5.10 -1.43
CA VAL A 347 -18.28 4.12 -1.29
C VAL A 347 -19.58 4.74 -1.79
N GLN A 348 -20.25 4.06 -2.71
CA GLN A 348 -21.57 4.43 -3.22
C GLN A 348 -22.46 3.20 -3.29
N ASP A 349 -23.67 3.31 -2.74
CA ASP A 349 -24.67 2.23 -2.70
C ASP A 349 -24.10 0.90 -2.16
N GLY A 350 -23.21 0.99 -1.16
CA GLY A 350 -22.59 -0.19 -0.53
C GLY A 350 -21.43 -0.83 -1.30
N SER A 351 -21.00 -0.22 -2.39
CA SER A 351 -19.95 -0.72 -3.27
C SER A 351 -18.79 0.26 -3.41
N LEU A 352 -17.57 -0.26 -3.59
CA LEU A 352 -16.40 0.56 -3.88
C LEU A 352 -16.49 1.06 -5.33
N LYS A 353 -16.54 2.38 -5.49
CA LYS A 353 -16.43 3.05 -6.78
C LYS A 353 -15.07 3.71 -6.88
N VAL A 354 -14.47 3.61 -8.06
CA VAL A 354 -13.25 4.34 -8.41
C VAL A 354 -13.55 5.17 -9.64
N GLU A 355 -13.31 6.47 -9.54
CA GLU A 355 -13.46 7.42 -10.62
C GLU A 355 -12.12 8.04 -10.99
N LEU A 356 -11.89 8.25 -12.27
CA LEU A 356 -10.77 9.04 -12.75
C LEU A 356 -11.10 10.53 -12.65
N LEU A 357 -10.12 11.33 -12.24
CA LEU A 357 -10.27 12.77 -12.12
C LEU A 357 -9.96 13.45 -13.46
N GLU A 358 -10.95 14.11 -14.04
CA GLU A 358 -10.74 14.96 -15.22
C GLU A 358 -10.13 16.30 -14.81
N ILE A 359 -8.85 16.48 -15.09
CA ILE A 359 -8.10 17.68 -14.71
C ILE A 359 -8.17 18.74 -15.81
N ASP A 360 -8.59 19.95 -15.43
CA ASP A 360 -8.69 21.10 -16.34
C ASP A 360 -7.27 21.55 -16.75
N GLN A 361 -7.00 21.49 -18.04
CA GLN A 361 -5.77 21.99 -18.65
C GLN A 361 -6.14 23.23 -19.46
N LYS A 362 -5.40 24.34 -19.29
CA LYS A 362 -5.71 25.62 -19.93
C LYS A 362 -4.70 25.97 -20.99
N ASP A 363 -5.16 26.49 -22.12
CA ASP A 363 -4.28 27.05 -23.15
C ASP A 363 -3.83 28.47 -22.78
N HIS A 364 -3.03 29.08 -23.66
CA HIS A 364 -2.52 30.45 -23.48
C HIS A 364 -3.58 31.56 -23.64
N LEU A 365 -4.80 31.23 -24.06
CA LEU A 365 -5.95 32.14 -24.14
C LEU A 365 -6.94 31.90 -22.99
N GLY A 366 -6.72 30.88 -22.15
CA GLY A 366 -7.58 30.50 -21.05
C GLY A 366 -8.67 29.47 -21.41
N SER A 367 -8.70 29.00 -22.66
CA SER A 367 -9.60 27.91 -23.08
C SER A 367 -9.25 26.65 -22.31
N LYS A 368 -10.27 25.93 -21.83
CA LYS A 368 -10.09 24.75 -20.98
C LYS A 368 -10.38 23.47 -21.75
N SER A 369 -9.55 22.46 -21.50
CA SER A 369 -9.78 21.07 -21.89
C SER A 369 -9.60 20.20 -20.65
N SER A 370 -10.65 19.48 -20.25
CA SER A 370 -10.58 18.51 -19.15
C SER A 370 -10.24 17.13 -19.72
N SER A 371 -9.39 16.38 -19.02
CA SER A 371 -8.94 15.04 -19.43
C SER A 371 -8.43 14.27 -18.22
N THR A 372 -8.60 12.95 -18.22
CA THR A 372 -8.03 12.03 -17.21
C THR A 372 -6.51 11.95 -17.28
N ILE A 373 -5.96 12.18 -18.47
CA ILE A 373 -4.53 12.17 -18.75
C ILE A 373 -4.00 13.62 -18.70
N VAL A 374 -2.99 13.84 -17.86
CA VAL A 374 -2.24 15.10 -17.75
C VAL A 374 -0.79 14.86 -18.13
N PRO A 375 -0.33 15.30 -19.32
CA PRO A 375 1.09 15.21 -19.66
C PRO A 375 2.00 15.81 -18.57
N SER A 376 3.09 15.14 -18.25
CA SER A 376 4.02 15.51 -17.17
C SER A 376 4.97 16.63 -17.61
N ILE A 377 4.41 17.75 -18.07
CA ILE A 377 5.09 18.92 -18.63
C ILE A 377 4.39 20.22 -18.23
N MET A 378 5.20 21.27 -18.07
CA MET A 378 4.74 22.63 -17.85
C MET A 378 5.44 23.59 -18.82
N GLY A 379 4.83 24.73 -19.09
CA GLY A 379 5.49 25.80 -19.85
C GLY A 379 4.85 27.17 -19.69
N ILE A 380 5.54 28.21 -20.14
CA ILE A 380 5.09 29.60 -20.12
C ILE A 380 4.97 30.13 -21.55
N VAL A 381 3.78 30.61 -21.91
CA VAL A 381 3.56 31.38 -23.16
C VAL A 381 3.11 32.79 -22.79
N GLY A 382 3.89 33.81 -23.15
CA GLY A 382 3.63 35.18 -22.72
C GLY A 382 3.68 35.29 -21.18
N LYS A 383 2.54 35.57 -20.55
CA LYS A 383 2.34 35.60 -19.08
C LYS A 383 1.53 34.41 -18.56
N GLN A 384 1.19 33.44 -19.42
CA GLN A 384 0.31 32.33 -19.07
C GLN A 384 1.10 31.07 -18.75
N PHE A 385 0.69 30.42 -17.66
CA PHE A 385 1.22 29.13 -17.24
C PHE A 385 0.39 28.00 -17.84
N LEU A 386 1.04 27.07 -18.52
CA LEU A 386 0.45 25.91 -19.15
C LEU A 386 0.84 24.65 -18.37
N LEU A 387 -0.15 23.82 -18.05
CA LEU A 387 0.01 22.50 -17.45
C LEU A 387 -0.49 21.44 -18.43
N GLY A 388 0.31 20.41 -18.67
CA GLY A 388 -0.10 19.22 -19.42
C GLY A 388 -0.27 19.46 -20.91
N LYS A 389 -1.43 19.07 -21.46
CA LYS A 389 -1.79 18.99 -22.88
C LYS A 389 -1.28 20.16 -23.70
N TYR A 390 -1.64 21.38 -23.32
CA TYR A 390 -1.30 22.57 -24.10
C TYR A 390 0.17 22.97 -24.01
N ALA A 391 0.87 22.56 -22.94
CA ALA A 391 2.33 22.65 -22.86
C ALA A 391 2.97 21.56 -23.75
N GLN A 392 2.46 20.33 -23.73
CA GLN A 392 2.94 19.24 -24.58
C GLN A 392 2.81 19.55 -26.08
N GLU A 393 1.65 20.06 -26.52
CA GLU A 393 1.41 20.47 -27.91
C GLU A 393 2.41 21.54 -28.41
N ARG A 394 2.89 22.40 -27.50
CA ARG A 394 3.83 23.50 -27.78
C ARG A 394 5.25 23.19 -27.35
N ARG A 395 5.57 21.95 -26.98
CA ARG A 395 6.89 21.60 -26.42
C ARG A 395 8.06 22.05 -27.28
N HIS A 396 7.95 21.96 -28.61
CA HIS A 396 8.96 22.40 -29.58
C HIS A 396 9.23 23.91 -29.58
N GLN A 397 8.36 24.71 -28.97
CA GLN A 397 8.48 26.16 -28.86
C GLN A 397 9.20 26.60 -27.58
N PHE A 398 9.40 25.66 -26.65
CA PHE A 398 10.02 25.95 -25.36
C PHE A 398 11.52 25.66 -25.38
N THR A 399 12.26 26.52 -24.69
CA THR A 399 13.64 26.26 -24.29
C THR A 399 13.59 25.60 -22.91
N PHE A 400 14.06 24.34 -22.83
CA PHE A 400 14.11 23.59 -21.58
C PHE A 400 14.87 24.37 -20.49
N GLY A 401 14.26 24.49 -19.31
CA GLY A 401 14.84 25.23 -18.18
C GLY A 401 14.54 26.73 -18.19
N GLN A 402 14.18 27.33 -19.33
CA GLN A 402 13.83 28.75 -19.43
C GLN A 402 12.32 28.96 -19.34
N ASP A 403 11.55 28.34 -20.23
CA ASP A 403 10.10 28.52 -20.34
C ASP A 403 9.34 27.20 -20.54
N GLY A 404 10.02 26.06 -20.55
CA GLY A 404 9.44 24.72 -20.48
C GLY A 404 10.18 23.80 -19.53
N TRP A 405 9.43 22.95 -18.81
CA TRP A 405 9.99 21.99 -17.85
C TRP A 405 9.25 20.64 -17.97
N TYR A 406 10.02 19.57 -18.14
CA TYR A 406 9.54 18.19 -18.34
C TYR A 406 10.63 17.18 -18.00
N GLY A 407 10.34 15.88 -18.14
CA GLY A 407 11.33 14.81 -17.90
C GLY A 407 11.61 14.57 -16.42
N PHE A 408 10.68 14.94 -15.55
CA PHE A 408 10.85 14.92 -14.09
C PHE A 408 11.19 13.52 -13.56
N LYS A 409 10.40 12.52 -13.94
CA LYS A 409 10.50 11.15 -13.39
C LYS A 409 11.79 10.43 -13.79
N GLU A 410 12.24 10.64 -15.02
CA GLU A 410 13.50 10.06 -15.54
C GLU A 410 14.72 10.67 -14.86
N ASN A 411 14.63 11.94 -14.45
CA ASN A 411 15.73 12.70 -13.88
C ASN A 411 15.66 12.81 -12.36
N ILE A 412 14.81 12.03 -11.67
CA ILE A 412 14.52 12.19 -10.24
C ILE A 412 15.79 12.33 -9.37
N LEU A 413 16.86 11.62 -9.70
CA LEU A 413 18.14 11.66 -8.99
C LEU A 413 18.97 12.93 -9.24
N ASN A 414 18.80 13.57 -10.40
CA ASN A 414 19.60 14.69 -10.89
C ASN A 414 18.85 16.02 -10.91
N LEU A 415 17.58 16.05 -10.49
CA LEU A 415 16.72 17.25 -10.57
C LEU A 415 17.31 18.46 -9.84
N ASN A 416 17.99 18.26 -8.71
CA ASN A 416 18.64 19.35 -7.97
C ASN A 416 19.84 19.93 -8.73
N ASP A 417 20.51 19.12 -9.56
CA ASP A 417 21.72 19.52 -10.31
C ASP A 417 21.36 20.21 -11.63
N GLN A 418 20.10 20.11 -12.07
CA GLN A 418 19.58 20.80 -13.25
C GLN A 418 19.28 22.28 -12.93
N ILE A 419 20.31 23.12 -12.87
CA ILE A 419 20.17 24.55 -12.54
C ILE A 419 19.63 25.35 -13.73
N PHE A 420 18.66 26.23 -13.47
CA PHE A 420 17.92 27.00 -14.46
C PHE A 420 18.03 28.52 -14.21
N PRO A 421 19.19 29.14 -14.43
CA PRO A 421 19.40 30.57 -14.15
C PRO A 421 18.54 31.49 -15.04
N GLU A 422 18.23 31.05 -16.25
CA GLU A 422 17.40 31.79 -17.23
C GLU A 422 15.90 31.46 -17.10
N SER A 423 15.50 30.75 -16.04
CA SER A 423 14.10 30.42 -15.80
C SER A 423 13.24 31.68 -15.74
N ARG A 424 12.16 31.71 -16.53
CA ARG A 424 11.15 32.77 -16.45
C ARG A 424 10.49 32.85 -15.07
N LEU A 425 10.58 31.78 -14.29
CA LEU A 425 10.06 31.70 -12.94
C LEU A 425 11.16 31.77 -11.86
N PHE A 426 12.39 32.16 -12.21
CA PHE A 426 13.53 32.20 -11.28
C PHE A 426 13.27 33.02 -10.00
N ASN A 427 12.55 34.14 -10.11
CA ASN A 427 12.19 35.00 -8.97
C ASN A 427 10.67 35.05 -8.70
N HIS A 428 9.90 34.08 -9.18
CA HIS A 428 8.44 34.11 -9.01
C HIS A 428 8.05 33.88 -7.54
N PRO A 429 7.21 34.73 -6.92
CA PRO A 429 6.99 34.73 -5.46
C PRO A 429 6.34 33.45 -4.92
N SER A 430 5.57 32.73 -5.73
CA SER A 430 4.81 31.55 -5.30
C SER A 430 5.06 30.27 -6.13
N LEU A 431 5.76 30.40 -7.25
CA LEU A 431 5.99 29.33 -8.24
C LEU A 431 7.44 29.36 -8.71
N GLN A 432 8.35 29.67 -7.78
CA GLN A 432 9.76 29.81 -8.09
C GLN A 432 10.32 28.52 -8.69
N ILE A 433 11.10 28.65 -9.78
CA ILE A 433 11.80 27.53 -10.39
C ILE A 433 13.27 27.91 -10.62
N ASN A 434 14.16 27.44 -9.74
CA ASN A 434 15.61 27.61 -9.88
C ASN A 434 16.31 26.37 -10.44
N ASN A 435 15.68 25.20 -10.31
CA ASN A 435 16.21 23.93 -10.80
C ASN A 435 15.08 22.93 -11.14
N GLY A 436 15.47 21.73 -11.57
CA GLY A 436 14.54 20.63 -11.88
C GLY A 436 13.66 20.21 -10.70
N ALA A 437 14.17 20.29 -9.47
CA ALA A 437 13.43 19.91 -8.27
C ALA A 437 12.31 20.91 -7.98
N ASP A 438 12.61 22.21 -8.05
CA ASP A 438 11.61 23.27 -7.93
C ASP A 438 10.52 23.13 -9.00
N ALA A 439 10.92 22.80 -10.24
CA ALA A 439 9.96 22.56 -11.31
C ALA A 439 9.01 21.39 -11.00
N LEU A 440 9.53 20.26 -10.49
CA LEU A 440 8.66 19.14 -10.07
C LEU A 440 7.75 19.53 -8.90
N ILE A 441 8.25 20.29 -7.92
CA ILE A 441 7.45 20.79 -6.80
C ILE A 441 6.31 21.68 -7.33
N VAL A 442 6.57 22.57 -8.28
CA VAL A 442 5.55 23.40 -8.93
C VAL A 442 4.54 22.53 -9.67
N PHE A 443 4.97 21.50 -10.41
CA PHE A 443 4.06 20.55 -11.07
C PHE A 443 3.09 19.91 -10.08
N PHE A 444 3.60 19.36 -8.97
CA PHE A 444 2.76 18.76 -7.93
C PHE A 444 1.86 19.78 -7.22
N LYS A 445 2.32 21.02 -6.98
CA LYS A 445 1.47 22.10 -6.43
C LYS A 445 0.25 22.36 -7.32
N ARG A 446 0.45 22.41 -8.63
CA ARG A 446 -0.64 22.64 -9.59
C ARG A 446 -1.58 21.44 -9.66
N LEU A 447 -1.04 20.23 -9.68
CA LEU A 447 -1.83 19.01 -9.67
C LEU A 447 -2.69 18.91 -8.40
N LYS A 448 -2.11 19.17 -7.23
CA LYS A 448 -2.80 19.20 -5.94
C LYS A 448 -3.96 20.20 -5.94
N SER A 449 -3.74 21.40 -6.46
CA SER A 449 -4.76 22.44 -6.54
C SER A 449 -5.97 22.01 -7.38
N GLU A 450 -5.76 21.26 -8.46
CA GLU A 450 -6.85 20.74 -9.28
C GLU A 450 -7.59 19.59 -8.59
N ILE A 451 -6.87 18.70 -7.92
CA ILE A 451 -7.46 17.63 -7.10
C ILE A 451 -8.33 18.26 -5.99
N ASP A 452 -7.82 19.24 -5.25
CA ASP A 452 -8.53 19.94 -4.18
C ASP A 452 -9.84 20.57 -4.71
N ARG A 453 -9.77 21.26 -5.87
CA ARG A 453 -10.93 21.85 -6.53
C ARG A 453 -11.98 20.78 -6.89
N LEU A 454 -11.56 19.64 -7.43
CA LEU A 454 -12.46 18.56 -7.85
C LEU A 454 -13.13 17.87 -6.66
N VAL A 455 -12.40 17.64 -5.57
CA VAL A 455 -12.95 17.11 -4.31
C VAL A 455 -14.06 18.04 -3.78
N ILE A 456 -13.78 19.35 -3.71
CA ILE A 456 -14.78 20.35 -3.29
C ILE A 456 -15.98 20.36 -4.23
N LYS A 457 -15.75 20.39 -5.55
CA LYS A 457 -16.81 20.40 -6.57
C LYS A 457 -17.74 19.19 -6.47
N LYS A 458 -17.21 18.02 -6.11
CA LYS A 458 -17.97 16.78 -5.94
C LYS A 458 -18.66 16.67 -4.58
N GLY A 459 -18.45 17.61 -3.65
CA GLY A 459 -19.00 17.55 -2.30
C GLY A 459 -18.40 16.42 -1.46
N LEU A 460 -17.18 15.98 -1.80
CA LEU A 460 -16.48 14.90 -1.09
C LEU A 460 -15.70 15.45 0.12
N PRO A 461 -15.35 14.58 1.10
CA PRO A 461 -14.68 15.02 2.30
C PRO A 461 -13.32 15.67 2.04
N LEU A 462 -13.01 16.73 2.78
CA LEU A 462 -11.81 17.55 2.57
C LEU A 462 -10.53 16.89 3.09
N GLU A 463 -10.64 16.01 4.08
CA GLU A 463 -9.51 15.19 4.53
C GLU A 463 -9.18 14.19 3.43
N LYS A 464 -7.94 14.22 2.95
CA LYS A 464 -7.49 13.41 1.82
C LYS A 464 -6.40 12.46 2.24
N ARG A 465 -6.46 11.25 1.72
CA ARG A 465 -5.39 10.25 1.80
C ARG A 465 -4.95 9.92 0.39
N PHE A 466 -3.65 9.81 0.18
CA PHE A 466 -3.08 9.63 -1.15
C PHE A 466 -2.29 8.34 -1.24
N SER A 467 -2.23 7.77 -2.44
CA SER A 467 -1.21 6.77 -2.80
C SER A 467 -0.60 7.16 -4.13
N PHE A 468 0.74 7.19 -4.16
CA PHE A 468 1.52 7.51 -5.35
C PHE A 468 2.16 6.24 -5.91
N SER A 469 2.11 6.06 -7.22
CA SER A 469 2.83 4.96 -7.87
C SER A 469 4.32 5.27 -7.97
N THR A 470 5.15 4.24 -7.85
CA THR A 470 6.60 4.29 -8.15
C THR A 470 6.99 3.12 -9.05
N PRO A 471 7.96 3.29 -9.96
CA PRO A 471 8.47 2.17 -10.76
C PRO A 471 8.98 1.06 -9.86
N GLY A 472 8.75 -0.20 -10.23
CA GLY A 472 9.17 -1.34 -9.38
C GLY A 472 10.69 -1.42 -9.16
N ASN A 473 11.49 -0.74 -9.98
CA ASN A 473 12.94 -0.66 -9.83
C ASN A 473 13.44 0.60 -9.09
N TYR A 474 12.55 1.44 -8.56
CA TYR A 474 12.97 2.59 -7.76
C TYR A 474 13.66 2.13 -6.48
N GLY A 475 14.86 2.67 -6.27
CA GLY A 475 15.61 2.50 -5.04
C GLY A 475 15.06 3.34 -3.90
N LEU A 476 15.70 3.21 -2.76
CA LEU A 476 15.41 3.99 -1.56
C LEU A 476 15.70 5.47 -1.81
N LYS A 477 16.78 5.79 -2.56
CA LYS A 477 17.13 7.19 -2.83
C LYS A 477 16.06 7.90 -3.65
N GLU A 478 15.55 7.26 -4.69
CA GLU A 478 14.48 7.79 -5.53
C GLU A 478 13.21 8.04 -4.72
N LYS A 479 12.80 7.09 -3.86
CA LYS A 479 11.63 7.22 -2.99
C LYS A 479 11.76 8.37 -1.98
N GLU A 480 12.93 8.52 -1.34
CA GLU A 480 13.20 9.62 -0.39
C GLU A 480 13.17 11.00 -1.07
N LEU A 481 13.73 11.11 -2.28
CA LEU A 481 13.68 12.36 -3.05
C LEU A 481 12.24 12.68 -3.45
N LEU A 482 11.50 11.72 -3.99
CA LEU A 482 10.11 11.91 -4.40
C LEU A 482 9.22 12.32 -3.21
N GLU A 483 9.38 11.68 -2.05
CA GLU A 483 8.66 12.06 -0.83
C GLU A 483 8.94 13.53 -0.47
N SER A 484 10.21 13.95 -0.52
CA SER A 484 10.60 15.33 -0.21
C SER A 484 9.94 16.34 -1.16
N TYR A 485 9.85 16.03 -2.46
CA TYR A 485 9.23 16.90 -3.45
C TYR A 485 7.71 16.98 -3.28
N ILE A 486 7.05 15.87 -2.95
CA ILE A 486 5.62 15.83 -2.64
C ILE A 486 5.30 16.66 -1.39
N ILE A 487 6.10 16.52 -0.32
CA ILE A 487 5.92 17.32 0.92
C ILE A 487 6.11 18.82 0.62
N ASN A 488 7.17 19.18 -0.10
CA ASN A 488 7.44 20.58 -0.47
C ASN A 488 6.38 21.16 -1.42
N ALA A 489 5.61 20.32 -2.10
CA ALA A 489 4.45 20.71 -2.89
C ALA A 489 3.19 20.98 -2.05
N GLY A 490 3.25 20.79 -0.73
CA GLY A 490 2.17 21.06 0.22
C GLY A 490 1.26 19.87 0.48
N PHE A 491 1.63 18.66 0.07
CA PHE A 491 1.00 17.44 0.57
C PHE A 491 1.46 17.19 2.01
N GLU A 492 0.54 16.87 2.90
CA GLU A 492 0.86 16.70 4.31
C GLU A 492 1.63 15.40 4.55
N GLN A 493 2.74 15.47 5.29
CA GLN A 493 3.54 14.30 5.63
C GLN A 493 2.69 13.23 6.36
N GLY A 494 2.84 11.97 5.97
CA GLY A 494 2.09 10.86 6.54
C GLY A 494 0.63 10.74 6.06
N THR A 495 0.18 11.61 5.14
CA THR A 495 -1.13 11.46 4.46
C THR A 495 -1.03 10.73 3.13
N PHE A 496 0.17 10.31 2.73
CA PHE A 496 0.40 9.57 1.49
C PHE A 496 1.34 8.38 1.70
N SER A 497 1.23 7.40 0.80
CA SER A 497 2.09 6.21 0.70
C SER A 497 2.54 5.97 -0.74
N PHE A 498 3.53 5.10 -0.92
CA PHE A 498 3.97 4.63 -2.24
C PHE A 498 3.48 3.21 -2.51
N VAL A 499 3.22 2.93 -3.78
CA VAL A 499 2.80 1.63 -4.30
C VAL A 499 3.58 1.35 -5.57
N GLU A 500 4.02 0.11 -5.79
CA GLU A 500 4.74 -0.22 -7.01
C GLU A 500 3.79 -0.24 -8.22
N GLU A 501 4.20 0.37 -9.33
CA GLU A 501 3.42 0.45 -10.58
C GLU A 501 2.90 -0.90 -11.08
N PRO A 502 3.70 -1.99 -11.08
CA PRO A 502 3.19 -3.30 -11.49
C PRO A 502 2.05 -3.80 -10.60
N VAL A 503 2.13 -3.57 -9.29
CA VAL A 503 1.09 -3.95 -8.32
C VAL A 503 -0.16 -3.09 -8.50
N SER A 504 0.01 -1.79 -8.71
CA SER A 504 -1.10 -0.88 -9.01
C SER A 504 -1.77 -1.20 -10.35
N SER A 505 -1.00 -1.54 -11.38
CA SER A 505 -1.52 -1.96 -12.69
C SER A 505 -2.33 -3.26 -12.57
N LEU A 506 -1.80 -4.23 -11.81
CA LEU A 506 -2.50 -5.47 -11.50
C LEU A 506 -3.81 -5.21 -10.75
N LEU A 507 -3.81 -4.37 -9.71
CA LEU A 507 -5.02 -4.03 -8.95
C LEU A 507 -6.07 -3.32 -9.80
N GLY A 508 -5.65 -2.34 -10.61
CA GLY A 508 -6.53 -1.67 -11.55
C GLY A 508 -7.18 -2.66 -12.51
N THR A 509 -6.38 -3.56 -13.08
CA THR A 509 -6.85 -4.56 -14.05
C THR A 509 -7.82 -5.54 -13.40
N ILE A 510 -7.51 -6.04 -12.20
CA ILE A 510 -8.41 -6.92 -11.43
C ILE A 510 -9.76 -6.23 -11.21
N TYR A 511 -9.76 -4.96 -10.84
CA TYR A 511 -10.99 -4.19 -10.63
C TYR A 511 -11.79 -3.96 -11.91
N GLN A 512 -11.15 -3.49 -12.97
CA GLN A 512 -11.85 -3.04 -14.18
C GLN A 512 -12.28 -4.19 -15.09
N GLU A 513 -11.46 -5.24 -15.18
CA GLU A 513 -11.75 -6.42 -16.00
C GLU A 513 -12.50 -7.50 -15.22
N ASN A 514 -12.76 -7.30 -13.93
CA ASN A 514 -13.44 -8.28 -13.06
C ASN A 514 -12.77 -9.67 -13.15
N LEU A 515 -11.45 -9.73 -12.98
CA LEU A 515 -10.70 -10.97 -13.17
C LEU A 515 -11.12 -12.05 -12.16
N ALA A 516 -11.24 -13.29 -12.62
CA ALA A 516 -11.52 -14.44 -11.77
C ALA A 516 -10.21 -14.99 -11.17
N LEU A 517 -9.89 -14.69 -9.92
CA LEU A 517 -8.63 -15.11 -9.30
C LEU A 517 -8.84 -16.36 -8.45
N ASP A 518 -8.22 -17.47 -8.85
CA ASP A 518 -8.16 -18.67 -8.00
C ASP A 518 -6.93 -18.65 -7.10
N LEU A 519 -7.08 -18.04 -5.93
CA LEU A 519 -6.03 -17.92 -4.92
C LEU A 519 -5.92 -19.15 -3.99
N GLU A 520 -6.54 -20.30 -4.32
CA GLU A 520 -6.17 -21.57 -3.64
C GLU A 520 -4.79 -22.08 -4.07
N LYS A 521 -4.30 -21.61 -5.22
CA LYS A 521 -2.94 -21.86 -5.69
C LYS A 521 -2.20 -20.54 -5.85
N ASP A 522 -0.88 -20.63 -5.89
CA ASP A 522 -0.03 -19.52 -6.31
C ASP A 522 -0.34 -19.17 -7.77
N LEU A 523 -0.46 -17.88 -8.07
CA LEU A 523 -0.67 -17.37 -9.43
C LEU A 523 0.57 -16.64 -9.92
N ASN A 524 1.13 -17.06 -11.06
CA ASN A 524 2.23 -16.34 -11.70
C ASN A 524 1.68 -15.36 -12.74
N ILE A 525 1.96 -14.08 -12.56
CA ILE A 525 1.45 -12.99 -13.38
C ILE A 525 2.61 -12.26 -14.03
N LEU A 526 2.52 -12.03 -15.34
CA LEU A 526 3.45 -11.16 -16.05
C LEU A 526 2.77 -9.82 -16.33
N VAL A 527 3.30 -8.74 -15.80
CA VAL A 527 2.86 -7.37 -16.09
C VAL A 527 3.86 -6.72 -17.04
N ILE A 528 3.40 -6.21 -18.18
CA ILE A 528 4.23 -5.55 -19.19
C ILE A 528 3.68 -4.14 -19.42
N ASP A 529 4.43 -3.12 -19.00
CA ASP A 529 4.09 -1.73 -19.30
C ASP A 529 4.84 -1.25 -20.55
N VAL A 530 4.08 -0.91 -21.60
CA VAL A 530 4.61 -0.48 -22.89
C VAL A 530 4.48 1.03 -23.02
N GLY A 531 5.55 1.74 -22.63
CA GLY A 531 5.68 3.18 -22.75
C GLY A 531 6.17 3.66 -24.12
N ALA A 532 6.25 4.98 -24.28
CA ALA A 532 6.82 5.58 -25.49
C ALA A 532 8.34 5.36 -25.58
N GLY A 533 9.06 5.49 -24.47
CA GLY A 533 10.52 5.28 -24.43
C GLY A 533 10.92 3.89 -23.93
N THR A 534 10.26 3.40 -22.88
CA THR A 534 10.67 2.18 -22.16
C THR A 534 9.61 1.09 -22.22
N VAL A 535 10.06 -0.16 -22.11
CA VAL A 535 9.20 -1.30 -21.80
C VAL A 535 9.67 -1.91 -20.49
N ASP A 536 8.75 -2.02 -19.55
CA ASP A 536 9.00 -2.49 -18.20
C ASP A 536 8.22 -3.81 -18.02
N CYS A 537 8.94 -4.93 -17.87
CA CYS A 537 8.35 -6.24 -17.60
C CYS A 537 8.57 -6.60 -16.13
N CYS A 538 7.52 -7.10 -15.47
CA CYS A 538 7.55 -7.52 -14.08
C CYS A 538 6.84 -8.88 -13.94
N ALA A 539 7.55 -9.88 -13.44
CA ALA A 539 6.95 -11.16 -13.07
C ALA A 539 6.61 -11.14 -11.57
N ILE A 540 5.34 -11.34 -11.24
CA ILE A 540 4.80 -11.30 -9.88
C ILE A 540 4.20 -12.67 -9.57
N ARG A 541 4.49 -13.22 -8.39
CA ARG A 541 3.75 -14.33 -7.83
C ARG A 541 2.77 -13.82 -6.79
N LEU A 542 1.47 -14.02 -7.04
CA LEU A 542 0.45 -13.85 -6.01
C LEU A 542 0.36 -15.13 -5.19
N THR A 543 0.45 -14.97 -3.88
CA THR A 543 0.23 -16.05 -2.92
C THR A 543 -0.81 -15.60 -1.91
N LYS A 544 -1.56 -16.53 -1.34
CA LYS A 544 -2.55 -16.25 -0.30
C LYS A 544 -2.13 -16.98 0.97
N ASP A 545 -2.07 -16.25 2.08
CA ASP A 545 -1.97 -16.85 3.41
C ASP A 545 -3.33 -16.78 4.12
N SER A 546 -3.37 -16.99 5.43
CA SER A 546 -4.63 -17.05 6.19
C SER A 546 -5.45 -15.75 6.19
N ASP A 547 -4.81 -14.60 6.01
CA ASP A 547 -5.48 -13.28 6.13
C ASP A 547 -5.01 -12.24 5.10
N ASN A 548 -4.01 -12.54 4.26
CA ASN A 548 -3.43 -11.65 3.27
C ASN A 548 -3.24 -12.32 1.89
N VAL A 549 -3.23 -11.47 0.87
CA VAL A 549 -2.72 -11.80 -0.46
C VAL A 549 -1.41 -11.06 -0.62
N LEU A 550 -0.34 -11.78 -0.91
CA LEU A 550 1.01 -11.24 -1.01
C LEU A 550 1.42 -11.18 -2.48
N ALA A 551 2.10 -10.11 -2.88
CA ALA A 551 2.82 -10.04 -4.16
C ALA A 551 4.32 -10.19 -3.94
N GLU A 552 4.88 -11.30 -4.41
CA GLU A 552 6.33 -11.49 -4.50
C GLU A 552 6.80 -11.11 -5.90
N THR A 553 7.66 -10.10 -5.99
CA THR A 553 8.26 -9.71 -7.26
C THR A 553 9.42 -10.65 -7.59
N LEU A 554 9.19 -11.55 -8.54
CA LEU A 554 10.17 -12.57 -8.94
C LEU A 554 11.29 -11.96 -9.78
N SER A 555 10.94 -11.08 -10.74
CA SER A 555 11.90 -10.37 -11.56
C SER A 555 11.30 -9.07 -12.10
N ILE A 556 12.17 -8.09 -12.32
CA ILE A 556 11.84 -6.84 -13.04
C ILE A 556 12.92 -6.61 -14.08
N TYR A 557 12.50 -6.37 -15.32
CA TYR A 557 13.40 -5.97 -16.39
C TYR A 557 12.86 -4.77 -17.14
N ARG A 558 13.64 -3.70 -17.12
CA ARG A 558 13.34 -2.43 -17.79
C ARG A 558 14.30 -2.23 -18.94
N ASN A 559 13.75 -2.04 -20.14
CA ASN A 559 14.55 -1.73 -21.32
C ASN A 559 14.18 -0.34 -21.86
N LYS A 560 15.17 0.55 -21.85
CA LYS A 560 15.00 1.98 -22.18
C LYS A 560 14.97 2.26 -23.68
N ASN A 561 15.20 1.25 -24.52
CA ASN A 561 15.44 1.44 -25.95
C ASN A 561 14.40 0.75 -26.85
N ILE A 562 13.38 0.10 -26.27
CA ILE A 562 12.40 -0.70 -27.01
C ILE A 562 10.95 -0.21 -26.84
N GLY A 563 10.74 0.99 -26.32
CA GLY A 563 9.40 1.60 -26.31
C GLY A 563 8.90 1.95 -27.71
N GLY A 564 7.75 2.61 -27.79
CA GLY A 564 7.15 3.07 -29.05
C GLY A 564 8.07 3.93 -29.95
N ASN A 565 9.09 4.60 -29.39
CA ASN A 565 10.08 5.36 -30.14
C ASN A 565 10.96 4.47 -31.03
N LEU A 566 11.16 3.20 -30.67
CA LEU A 566 11.86 2.25 -31.54
C LEU A 566 11.05 1.98 -32.81
N ILE A 567 9.73 1.81 -32.68
CA ILE A 567 8.82 1.65 -33.83
C ILE A 567 8.95 2.88 -34.75
N ASN A 568 8.98 4.08 -34.19
CA ASN A 568 9.15 5.30 -34.97
C ASN A 568 10.49 5.32 -35.74
N LYS A 569 11.59 4.86 -35.12
CA LYS A 569 12.89 4.74 -35.78
C LYS A 569 12.88 3.70 -36.90
N LEU A 570 12.21 2.57 -36.70
CA LEU A 570 12.06 1.55 -37.74
C LEU A 570 11.25 2.07 -38.94
N ILE A 571 10.20 2.86 -38.69
CA ILE A 571 9.46 3.57 -39.74
C ILE A 571 10.39 4.56 -40.47
N ALA A 572 11.16 5.37 -39.73
CA ALA A 572 12.10 6.32 -40.33
C ALA A 572 13.11 5.63 -41.25
N ASN A 573 13.68 4.50 -40.82
CA ASN A 573 14.59 3.70 -41.63
C ASN A 573 13.92 3.18 -42.90
N ARG A 574 12.70 2.61 -42.80
CA ARG A 574 11.97 2.11 -43.97
C ARG A 574 11.63 3.22 -44.97
N LEU A 575 11.31 4.42 -44.48
CA LEU A 575 11.08 5.57 -45.36
C LEU A 575 12.37 6.05 -46.03
N TYR A 576 13.49 6.07 -45.30
CA TYR A 576 14.80 6.41 -45.84
C TYR A 576 15.30 5.42 -46.90
N GLU A 577 14.98 4.12 -46.74
CA GLU A 577 15.23 3.10 -47.77
C GLU A 577 14.45 3.36 -49.07
N LYS A 578 13.28 3.99 -48.98
CA LYS A 578 12.47 4.38 -50.15
C LYS A 578 12.96 5.68 -50.78
N ASP A 579 13.38 6.65 -49.97
CA ASP A 579 13.96 7.91 -50.44
C ASP A 579 15.07 8.38 -49.50
N ASN A 580 16.31 8.29 -49.97
CA ASN A 580 17.51 8.64 -49.22
C ASN A 580 17.73 10.17 -49.09
N GLN A 581 16.87 11.00 -49.68
CA GLN A 581 16.91 12.45 -49.52
C GLN A 581 16.26 12.90 -48.20
N ILE A 582 15.55 12.02 -47.50
CA ILE A 582 14.96 12.32 -46.20
C ILE A 582 16.08 12.55 -45.17
N THR A 583 16.01 13.67 -44.47
CA THR A 583 16.86 13.91 -43.30
C THR A 583 16.19 13.31 -42.06
N ILE A 584 16.77 12.26 -41.49
CA ILE A 584 16.32 11.70 -40.22
C ILE A 584 16.87 12.57 -39.08
N ASN A 585 15.99 13.30 -38.40
CA ASN A 585 16.29 14.03 -37.17
C ASN A 585 15.28 13.65 -36.07
N ASP A 586 15.51 14.14 -34.85
CA ASP A 586 14.65 13.81 -33.70
C ASP A 586 13.19 14.24 -33.91
N ASP A 587 12.95 15.38 -34.56
CA ASP A 587 11.59 15.85 -34.85
C ASP A 587 10.88 14.92 -35.83
N PHE A 588 11.56 14.48 -36.89
CA PHE A 588 11.04 13.53 -37.87
C PHE A 588 10.65 12.20 -37.20
N VAL A 589 11.49 11.69 -36.30
CA VAL A 589 11.23 10.43 -35.57
C VAL A 589 10.11 10.61 -34.52
N LEU A 590 10.15 11.68 -33.73
CA LEU A 590 9.25 11.84 -32.58
C LEU A 590 7.88 12.42 -32.95
N LYS A 591 7.75 13.05 -34.13
CA LYS A 591 6.50 13.69 -34.58
C LYS A 591 5.93 13.02 -35.83
N ASP A 592 6.68 13.04 -36.94
CA ASP A 592 6.15 12.58 -38.23
C ASP A 592 5.95 11.06 -38.21
N CYS A 593 6.97 10.31 -37.77
CA CYS A 593 6.88 8.85 -37.65
C CYS A 593 5.88 8.40 -36.57
N GLU A 594 5.70 9.18 -35.49
CA GLU A 594 4.65 8.93 -34.50
C GLU A 594 3.26 9.04 -35.13
N GLU A 595 3.00 10.09 -35.91
CA GLU A 595 1.71 10.28 -36.58
C GLU A 595 1.46 9.18 -37.62
N ILE A 596 2.48 8.81 -38.40
CA ILE A 596 2.40 7.68 -39.34
C ILE A 596 2.02 6.40 -38.60
N LYS A 597 2.73 6.05 -37.51
CA LYS A 597 2.41 4.90 -36.66
C LYS A 597 0.96 4.93 -36.19
N LEU A 598 0.49 6.08 -35.69
CA LEU A 598 -0.89 6.25 -35.22
C LEU A 598 -1.90 6.08 -36.36
N GLN A 599 -1.62 6.58 -37.57
CA GLN A 599 -2.47 6.39 -38.73
C GLN A 599 -2.64 4.90 -39.06
N PHE A 600 -1.56 4.11 -39.07
CA PHE A 600 -1.66 2.67 -39.27
C PHE A 600 -2.48 2.01 -38.16
N CYS A 601 -2.14 2.28 -36.89
CA CYS A 601 -2.81 1.71 -35.72
C CYS A 601 -4.30 2.04 -35.63
N ARG A 602 -4.76 3.19 -36.15
CA ARG A 602 -6.18 3.59 -36.18
C ARG A 602 -7.01 2.93 -37.28
N SER A 603 -6.39 2.16 -38.18
CA SER A 603 -7.08 1.59 -39.35
C SER A 603 -8.04 0.46 -39.00
N PHE A 604 -7.82 -0.21 -37.87
CA PHE A 604 -8.61 -1.34 -37.42
C PHE A 604 -8.36 -1.60 -35.93
N LEU A 605 -9.20 -2.45 -35.35
CA LEU A 605 -9.08 -2.90 -33.97
C LEU A 605 -8.62 -4.36 -33.96
N ALA A 606 -7.77 -4.70 -32.99
CA ALA A 606 -7.43 -6.08 -32.63
C ALA A 606 -7.64 -6.19 -31.11
N ASP A 607 -8.86 -6.54 -30.69
CA ASP A 607 -9.24 -6.65 -29.28
C ASP A 607 -9.67 -8.08 -28.94
N ALA A 608 -10.05 -8.30 -27.68
CA ALA A 608 -10.46 -9.61 -27.19
C ALA A 608 -11.68 -10.20 -27.92
N LYS A 609 -12.53 -9.38 -28.58
CA LYS A 609 -13.72 -9.89 -29.29
C LYS A 609 -13.38 -10.61 -30.58
N VAL A 610 -12.19 -10.34 -31.12
CA VAL A 610 -11.66 -10.94 -32.35
C VAL A 610 -10.40 -11.76 -32.06
N ASP A 611 -10.21 -12.18 -30.80
CA ASP A 611 -9.02 -12.91 -30.32
C ASP A 611 -7.71 -12.22 -30.74
N TYR A 612 -7.71 -10.89 -30.77
CA TYR A 612 -6.59 -10.05 -31.19
C TYR A 612 -6.06 -10.33 -32.60
N THR A 613 -6.87 -10.93 -33.47
CA THR A 613 -6.49 -11.21 -34.86
C THR A 613 -6.48 -9.94 -35.72
N LEU A 614 -5.50 -9.82 -36.61
CA LEU A 614 -5.44 -8.72 -37.59
C LEU A 614 -6.34 -9.00 -38.80
N PRO A 615 -6.99 -7.97 -39.38
CA PRO A 615 -7.77 -8.14 -40.60
C PRO A 615 -6.86 -8.31 -41.83
N LYS A 616 -7.40 -8.87 -42.93
CA LYS A 616 -6.68 -9.03 -44.21
C LYS A 616 -5.99 -7.76 -44.72
N LEU A 617 -6.56 -6.58 -44.41
CA LEU A 617 -5.99 -5.29 -44.76
C LEU A 617 -4.56 -5.11 -44.22
N ALA A 618 -4.29 -5.59 -43.00
CA ALA A 618 -2.99 -5.48 -42.34
C ALA A 618 -1.86 -6.19 -43.10
N TYR A 619 -2.19 -7.16 -43.96
CA TYR A 619 -1.26 -7.97 -44.75
C TYR A 619 -1.26 -7.57 -46.23
N SER A 620 -1.89 -6.45 -46.60
CA SER A 620 -2.10 -6.07 -48.00
C SER A 620 -1.10 -5.03 -48.49
N GLU A 621 -0.89 -5.01 -49.81
CA GLU A 621 -0.11 -3.99 -50.55
C GLU A 621 -0.89 -2.67 -50.74
N GLN A 622 -1.89 -2.40 -49.90
CA GLN A 622 -2.57 -1.10 -49.92
C GLN A 622 -1.73 -0.07 -49.17
N TYR A 623 -1.62 1.15 -49.73
CA TYR A 623 -0.74 2.20 -49.22
C TYR A 623 -1.47 3.25 -48.39
N LYS A 624 -0.77 3.81 -47.39
CA LYS A 624 -1.09 5.12 -46.80
C LYS A 624 -0.09 6.17 -47.23
N ASN A 625 -0.58 7.39 -47.42
CA ASN A 625 0.27 8.55 -47.65
C ASN A 625 0.83 9.05 -46.31
N CYS A 626 2.14 8.92 -46.15
CA CYS A 626 2.91 9.41 -45.03
C CYS A 626 3.27 10.89 -45.25
N GLN A 627 2.67 11.79 -44.47
CA GLN A 627 3.08 13.21 -44.47
C GLN A 627 4.43 13.35 -43.78
N ILE A 628 5.38 14.04 -44.45
CA ILE A 628 6.73 14.25 -43.96
C ILE A 628 7.04 15.73 -44.02
N SER A 629 7.34 16.33 -42.87
CA SER A 629 7.54 17.78 -42.75
C SER A 629 8.82 18.28 -43.44
N ALA A 630 9.78 17.41 -43.72
CA ALA A 630 11.03 17.74 -44.41
C ALA A 630 10.88 18.09 -45.91
N TYR A 631 9.74 17.78 -46.54
CA TYR A 631 9.45 18.25 -47.90
C TYR A 631 8.70 19.59 -47.80
N GLU A 632 9.42 20.72 -47.91
CA GLU A 632 8.85 22.08 -47.91
C GLU A 632 7.77 22.31 -48.99
N ASN A 633 7.62 21.39 -49.97
CA ASN A 633 6.61 21.41 -51.03
C ASN A 633 5.59 20.24 -50.98
N GLY A 634 5.29 19.67 -49.80
CA GLY A 634 4.16 18.74 -49.64
C GLY A 634 4.34 17.38 -50.33
N GLY A 635 5.57 16.85 -50.34
CA GLY A 635 5.85 15.48 -50.76
C GLY A 635 5.25 14.47 -49.78
N TYR A 636 4.65 13.39 -50.32
CA TYR A 636 4.17 12.26 -49.53
C TYR A 636 4.96 11.03 -49.93
N LEU A 637 5.42 10.25 -48.94
CA LEU A 637 5.86 8.89 -49.21
C LEU A 637 4.71 7.92 -48.96
N GLN A 638 4.80 6.74 -49.57
CA GLN A 638 3.82 5.69 -49.38
C GLN A 638 4.43 4.53 -48.63
N LEU A 639 3.70 4.05 -47.63
CA LEU A 639 4.01 2.84 -46.90
C LEU A 639 2.82 1.89 -47.00
N ALA A 640 3.06 0.63 -47.38
CA ALA A 640 2.02 -0.38 -47.44
C ALA A 640 1.66 -0.89 -46.03
N TYR A 641 0.46 -1.46 -45.88
CA TYR A 641 0.08 -2.15 -44.65
C TYR A 641 0.97 -3.36 -44.35
N SER A 642 1.33 -4.14 -45.39
CA SER A 642 2.29 -5.24 -45.29
C SER A 642 3.66 -4.78 -44.79
N GLU A 643 4.20 -3.70 -45.35
CA GLU A 643 5.47 -3.11 -44.92
C GLU A 643 5.44 -2.64 -43.46
N PHE A 644 4.34 -2.05 -43.01
CA PHE A 644 4.17 -1.69 -41.60
C PHE A 644 4.05 -2.92 -40.70
N ASN A 645 3.40 -3.99 -41.16
CA ASN A 645 3.34 -5.24 -40.42
C ASN A 645 4.73 -5.87 -40.23
N GLU A 646 5.58 -5.86 -41.27
CA GLU A 646 6.98 -6.30 -41.17
C GLU A 646 7.76 -5.48 -40.14
N ILE A 647 7.61 -4.15 -40.13
CA ILE A 647 8.23 -3.29 -39.11
C ILE A 647 7.81 -3.72 -37.69
N MET A 648 6.55 -4.11 -37.50
CA MET A 648 6.04 -4.57 -36.21
C MET A 648 6.58 -5.96 -35.84
N GLU A 649 6.76 -6.84 -36.82
CA GLU A 649 7.42 -8.15 -36.63
C GLU A 649 8.90 -7.97 -36.25
N ASP A 650 9.62 -7.06 -36.89
CA ASP A 650 11.00 -6.68 -36.56
C ASP A 650 11.09 -6.09 -35.14
N TYR A 651 10.16 -5.21 -34.78
CA TYR A 651 10.05 -4.66 -33.42
C TYR A 651 9.87 -5.77 -32.37
N PHE A 652 9.03 -6.76 -32.67
CA PHE A 652 8.71 -7.82 -31.72
C PHE A 652 9.84 -8.85 -31.58
N ASN A 653 10.36 -9.35 -32.70
CA ASN A 653 11.38 -10.40 -32.72
C ASN A 653 12.80 -9.88 -32.52
N GLY A 654 13.05 -8.62 -32.87
CA GLY A 654 14.40 -8.06 -32.92
C GLY A 654 15.17 -8.53 -34.16
N SER A 655 16.46 -8.20 -34.19
CA SER A 655 17.39 -8.61 -35.24
C SER A 655 18.79 -8.81 -34.66
N GLU A 656 19.78 -9.14 -35.50
CA GLU A 656 21.18 -9.13 -35.07
C GLU A 656 21.65 -7.75 -34.56
N LYS A 657 20.99 -6.67 -34.99
CA LYS A 657 21.37 -5.29 -34.65
C LYS A 657 20.74 -4.78 -33.36
N PHE A 658 19.60 -5.33 -32.95
CA PHE A 658 18.89 -4.87 -31.75
C PHE A 658 17.99 -5.95 -31.16
N LYS A 659 17.78 -5.87 -29.84
CA LYS A 659 16.89 -6.75 -29.09
C LYS A 659 15.43 -6.33 -29.24
N GLY A 660 14.57 -7.29 -29.54
CA GLY A 660 13.13 -7.07 -29.74
C GLY A 660 12.34 -7.04 -28.44
N PHE A 661 11.04 -6.78 -28.56
CA PHE A 661 10.09 -6.86 -27.45
C PHE A 661 10.10 -8.25 -26.77
N ARG A 662 10.20 -9.31 -27.57
CA ARG A 662 10.21 -10.71 -27.11
C ARG A 662 11.43 -11.01 -26.22
N ASP A 663 12.62 -10.51 -26.57
CA ASP A 663 13.82 -10.71 -25.73
C ASP A 663 13.63 -10.16 -24.31
N ASN A 664 12.87 -9.06 -24.17
CA ASN A 664 12.56 -8.44 -22.89
C ASN A 664 11.72 -9.37 -22.00
N ILE A 665 10.72 -10.01 -22.60
CA ILE A 665 9.86 -11.00 -21.95
C ILE A 665 10.69 -12.22 -21.55
N GLU A 666 11.44 -12.80 -22.50
CA GLU A 666 12.23 -14.00 -22.26
C GLU A 666 13.26 -13.79 -21.15
N LYS A 667 13.93 -12.63 -21.13
CA LYS A 667 14.86 -12.27 -20.05
C LYS A 667 14.17 -12.13 -18.69
N THR A 668 12.96 -11.57 -18.67
CA THR A 668 12.16 -11.44 -17.43
C THR A 668 11.78 -12.82 -16.89
N LEU A 669 11.24 -13.68 -17.75
CA LEU A 669 10.82 -15.04 -17.37
C LEU A 669 12.00 -15.91 -16.96
N LEU A 670 13.13 -15.82 -17.67
CA LEU A 670 14.36 -16.52 -17.31
C LEU A 670 14.85 -16.12 -15.91
N SER A 671 14.92 -14.81 -15.63
CA SER A 671 15.31 -14.32 -14.30
C SER A 671 14.30 -14.67 -13.20
N ALA A 672 13.03 -14.87 -13.55
CA ALA A 672 11.99 -15.33 -12.63
C ALA A 672 11.95 -16.87 -12.49
N GLU A 673 12.77 -17.60 -13.24
CA GLU A 673 12.73 -19.07 -13.34
C GLU A 673 11.36 -19.61 -13.79
N LEU A 674 10.70 -18.90 -14.70
CA LEU A 674 9.38 -19.24 -15.26
C LEU A 674 9.45 -19.52 -16.75
N LYS A 675 8.48 -20.29 -17.25
CA LYS A 675 8.17 -20.46 -18.67
C LYS A 675 6.82 -19.81 -19.01
N ASN A 676 6.56 -19.56 -20.29
CA ASN A 676 5.25 -19.04 -20.75
C ASN A 676 4.08 -19.93 -20.28
N SER A 677 4.27 -21.24 -20.21
CA SER A 677 3.24 -22.20 -19.74
C SER A 677 2.85 -22.00 -18.29
N ASP A 678 3.76 -21.46 -17.47
CA ASP A 678 3.64 -21.36 -16.02
C ASP A 678 2.89 -20.09 -15.59
N LEU A 679 2.67 -19.16 -16.52
CA LEU A 679 1.91 -17.93 -16.30
C LEU A 679 0.41 -18.26 -16.24
N ASP A 680 -0.30 -17.64 -15.30
CA ASP A 680 -1.76 -17.69 -15.19
C ASP A 680 -2.39 -16.48 -15.87
N TYR A 681 -1.76 -15.30 -15.75
CA TYR A 681 -2.22 -14.04 -16.34
C TYR A 681 -1.08 -13.23 -16.95
N ILE A 682 -1.36 -12.58 -18.08
CA ILE A 682 -0.42 -11.72 -18.80
C ILE A 682 -1.09 -10.38 -19.03
N ILE A 683 -0.73 -9.38 -18.23
CA ILE A 683 -1.30 -8.04 -18.27
C ILE A 683 -0.39 -7.16 -19.10
N ILE A 684 -0.91 -6.58 -20.18
CA ILE A 684 -0.14 -5.69 -21.05
C ILE A 684 -0.79 -4.30 -20.99
N SER A 685 -0.09 -3.37 -20.33
CA SER A 685 -0.54 -2.02 -20.04
C SER A 685 0.29 -0.94 -20.75
N GLY A 686 -0.05 0.33 -20.52
CA GLY A 686 0.63 1.47 -21.14
C GLY A 686 0.06 1.88 -22.49
N GLY A 687 0.53 3.02 -22.99
CA GLY A 687 0.03 3.59 -24.26
C GLY A 687 0.32 2.72 -25.47
N GLY A 688 1.49 2.06 -25.50
CA GLY A 688 1.89 1.16 -26.59
C GLY A 688 1.04 -0.11 -26.67
N ALA A 689 0.44 -0.54 -25.56
CA ALA A 689 -0.46 -1.70 -25.54
C ALA A 689 -1.75 -1.51 -26.37
N LYS A 690 -2.05 -0.29 -26.84
CA LYS A 690 -3.16 0.00 -27.75
C LYS A 690 -2.84 -0.33 -29.22
N ASN A 691 -1.58 -0.59 -29.56
CA ASN A 691 -1.17 -0.90 -30.93
C ASN A 691 -1.74 -2.27 -31.36
N PRO A 692 -2.65 -2.35 -32.36
CA PRO A 692 -3.30 -3.60 -32.74
C PRO A 692 -2.32 -4.66 -33.27
N TYR A 693 -1.21 -4.24 -33.88
CA TYR A 693 -0.19 -5.17 -34.37
C TYR A 693 0.57 -5.82 -33.21
N LEU A 694 0.95 -5.04 -32.19
CA LEU A 694 1.58 -5.58 -30.99
C LEU A 694 0.63 -6.53 -30.24
N ARG A 695 -0.67 -6.19 -30.17
CA ARG A 695 -1.68 -7.07 -29.56
C ARG A 695 -1.73 -8.43 -30.26
N SER A 696 -1.74 -8.43 -31.59
CA SER A 696 -1.75 -9.66 -32.39
C SER A 696 -0.47 -10.50 -32.26
N LEU A 697 0.70 -9.84 -32.24
CA LEU A 697 1.98 -10.53 -32.04
C LEU A 697 2.06 -11.17 -30.64
N CYS A 698 1.62 -10.46 -29.60
CA CYS A 698 1.50 -11.03 -28.26
C CYS A 698 0.51 -12.19 -28.20
N ALA A 699 -0.63 -12.10 -28.88
CA ALA A 699 -1.63 -13.19 -28.98
C ALA A 699 -1.13 -14.42 -29.75
N THR A 700 -0.15 -14.24 -30.63
CA THR A 700 0.52 -15.36 -31.34
C THR A 700 1.60 -16.00 -30.47
N TYR A 701 2.25 -15.22 -29.60
CA TYR A 701 3.34 -15.68 -28.74
C TYR A 701 2.86 -16.33 -27.43
N PHE A 702 1.80 -15.80 -26.83
CA PHE A 702 1.23 -16.27 -25.57
C PHE A 702 -0.09 -17.03 -25.79
N ASP A 703 -0.53 -17.74 -24.75
CA ASP A 703 -1.89 -18.27 -24.69
C ASP A 703 -2.90 -17.13 -24.58
N VAL A 704 -3.70 -16.95 -25.63
CA VAL A 704 -4.70 -15.87 -25.76
C VAL A 704 -5.66 -15.83 -24.56
N SER A 705 -6.00 -16.98 -23.99
CA SER A 705 -6.93 -17.06 -22.85
C SER A 705 -6.38 -16.42 -21.56
N LYS A 706 -5.07 -16.20 -21.49
CA LYS A 706 -4.38 -15.62 -20.34
C LYS A 706 -4.03 -14.14 -20.52
N ILE A 707 -4.20 -13.61 -21.72
CA ILE A 707 -3.83 -12.23 -22.06
C ILE A 707 -4.94 -11.28 -21.61
N ILE A 708 -4.53 -10.21 -20.94
CA ILE A 708 -5.40 -9.11 -20.55
C ILE A 708 -4.77 -7.81 -21.08
N MET A 709 -5.46 -7.18 -22.03
CA MET A 709 -5.05 -5.92 -22.66
C MET A 709 -6.17 -4.89 -22.54
N PRO A 710 -6.29 -4.21 -21.39
CA PRO A 710 -7.36 -3.25 -21.16
C PRO A 710 -7.35 -2.14 -22.20
N ASN A 711 -8.53 -1.69 -22.64
CA ASN A 711 -8.61 -0.59 -23.61
C ASN A 711 -8.16 0.75 -23.00
N ASN A 712 -8.31 0.91 -21.70
CA ASN A 712 -7.87 2.05 -20.91
C ASN A 712 -6.57 1.77 -20.15
N SER A 713 -5.65 1.03 -20.77
CA SER A 713 -4.35 0.61 -20.23
C SER A 713 -3.47 1.71 -19.58
N GLN A 714 -3.69 2.99 -19.92
CA GLN A 714 -2.96 4.14 -19.36
C GLN A 714 -3.50 4.62 -18.00
N GLU A 715 -4.66 4.12 -17.58
CA GLU A 715 -5.37 4.61 -16.39
C GLU A 715 -5.34 3.58 -15.24
N GLN A 716 -4.92 2.34 -15.52
CA GLN A 716 -4.93 1.21 -14.59
C GLN A 716 -4.15 1.46 -13.31
N VAL A 717 -2.94 2.02 -13.44
CA VAL A 717 -2.08 2.35 -12.30
C VAL A 717 -2.76 3.37 -11.39
N GLY A 718 -3.40 4.39 -11.97
CA GLY A 718 -4.18 5.37 -11.22
C GLY A 718 -5.32 4.72 -10.46
N VAL A 719 -6.08 3.83 -11.09
CA VAL A 719 -7.20 3.10 -10.46
C VAL A 719 -6.71 2.23 -9.30
N GLY A 720 -5.66 1.44 -9.51
CA GLY A 720 -5.05 0.61 -8.47
C GLY A 720 -4.57 1.42 -7.28
N ASN A 721 -3.95 2.59 -7.51
CA ASN A 721 -3.53 3.48 -6.43
C ASN A 721 -4.71 3.98 -5.58
N ALA A 722 -5.86 4.32 -6.16
CA ALA A 722 -7.01 4.75 -5.38
C ALA A 722 -7.60 3.60 -4.54
N ILE A 723 -7.66 2.39 -5.08
CA ILE A 723 -8.10 1.19 -4.35
C ILE A 723 -7.15 0.92 -3.18
N GLN A 724 -5.85 0.96 -3.43
CA GLN A 724 -4.82 0.79 -2.39
C GLN A 724 -4.93 1.88 -1.32
N SER A 725 -5.12 3.14 -1.72
CA SER A 725 -5.32 4.26 -0.80
C SER A 725 -6.55 4.04 0.08
N PHE A 726 -7.67 3.59 -0.50
CA PHE A 726 -8.87 3.23 0.22
C PHE A 726 -8.58 2.13 1.24
N VAL A 727 -8.07 0.98 0.82
CA VAL A 727 -7.92 -0.19 1.70
C VAL A 727 -6.95 0.07 2.86
N SER A 728 -5.82 0.73 2.60
CA SER A 728 -4.83 1.04 3.65
C SER A 728 -5.33 2.02 4.69
N ASN A 729 -6.16 2.97 4.31
CA ASN A 729 -6.66 3.98 5.24
C ASN A 729 -8.00 3.60 5.87
N ALA A 730 -8.71 2.63 5.29
CA ALA A 730 -10.00 2.13 5.77
C ALA A 730 -9.88 0.89 6.67
N PHE A 731 -9.00 -0.03 6.33
CA PHE A 731 -8.84 -1.32 7.01
C PHE A 731 -7.46 -1.49 7.65
N GLY A 732 -6.56 -0.54 7.40
CA GLY A 732 -5.22 -0.60 7.97
C GLY A 732 -4.32 -1.66 7.35
N LYS A 733 -4.62 -2.16 6.14
CA LYS A 733 -3.79 -3.15 5.44
C LYS A 733 -3.59 -2.80 3.96
N GLN A 734 -2.61 -3.42 3.31
CA GLN A 734 -2.55 -3.35 1.85
C GLN A 734 -3.55 -4.35 1.27
N ILE A 735 -4.15 -4.04 0.11
CA ILE A 735 -5.03 -5.01 -0.56
C ILE A 735 -4.22 -6.18 -1.09
N ILE A 736 -3.04 -5.90 -1.63
CA ILE A 736 -1.98 -6.86 -1.92
C ILE A 736 -0.78 -6.42 -1.09
N GLU A 737 -0.36 -7.22 -0.13
CA GLU A 737 0.77 -6.92 0.73
C GLU A 737 2.09 -7.10 -0.02
N SER A 738 2.97 -6.12 0.18
CA SER A 738 4.32 -6.14 -0.36
C SER A 738 5.24 -6.97 0.54
N VAL A 739 6.10 -7.79 -0.07
CA VAL A 739 7.19 -8.48 0.64
C VAL A 739 8.54 -7.88 0.30
N LEU A 740 9.50 -8.03 1.20
CA LEU A 740 10.87 -7.61 0.94
C LEU A 740 11.49 -8.50 -0.16
N ASN A 741 11.87 -7.93 -1.31
CA ASN A 741 12.31 -8.70 -2.49
C ASN A 741 13.79 -9.17 -2.47
N GLY A 742 14.52 -8.93 -1.39
CA GLY A 742 15.95 -9.24 -1.23
C GLY A 742 16.44 -8.86 0.17
N ASN A 743 17.58 -9.37 0.61
CA ASN A 743 17.99 -9.13 1.99
C ASN A 743 18.51 -7.68 2.17
N ILE A 744 18.29 -7.15 3.37
CA ILE A 744 18.95 -5.93 3.83
C ILE A 744 19.93 -6.34 4.93
N HIS A 745 21.17 -5.92 4.76
CA HIS A 745 22.28 -6.26 5.63
C HIS A 745 22.66 -5.06 6.45
N ILE A 746 23.08 -5.29 7.69
CA ILE A 746 23.93 -4.34 8.41
C ILE A 746 25.39 -4.61 8.03
N VAL A 747 26.17 -3.54 7.88
CA VAL A 747 27.59 -3.60 7.52
C VAL A 747 28.40 -3.24 8.78
N GLU A 748 29.11 -4.22 9.32
CA GLU A 748 29.95 -4.09 10.53
C GLU A 748 31.34 -4.65 10.22
N ASP A 749 32.40 -3.87 10.44
CA ASP A 749 33.81 -4.25 10.17
C ASP A 749 34.04 -4.84 8.76
N GLY A 750 33.32 -4.31 7.76
CA GLY A 750 33.38 -4.78 6.37
C GLY A 750 32.66 -6.11 6.11
N LYS A 751 32.03 -6.72 7.12
CA LYS A 751 31.19 -7.91 6.99
C LYS A 751 29.72 -7.51 6.84
N GLN A 752 28.99 -8.26 6.02
CA GLN A 752 27.55 -8.08 5.83
C GLN A 752 26.79 -9.13 6.63
N LYS A 753 25.90 -8.69 7.52
CA LYS A 753 25.01 -9.57 8.30
C LYS A 753 23.55 -9.25 7.93
N PRO A 754 22.75 -10.23 7.48
CA PRO A 754 21.37 -9.99 7.11
C PRO A 754 20.55 -9.64 8.36
N VAL A 755 19.86 -8.49 8.32
CA VAL A 755 18.96 -8.01 9.39
C VAL A 755 17.49 -8.12 8.99
N PHE A 756 17.17 -7.91 7.70
CA PHE A 756 15.85 -8.18 7.13
C PHE A 756 16.00 -9.13 5.95
N ARG A 757 15.12 -10.12 5.86
CA ARG A 757 15.26 -11.22 4.90
C ARG A 757 14.26 -11.12 3.75
N LYS A 758 14.66 -11.59 2.57
CA LYS A 758 13.76 -11.75 1.43
C LYS A 758 12.51 -12.54 1.85
N GLY A 759 11.33 -12.06 1.43
CA GLY A 759 10.02 -12.66 1.70
C GLY A 759 9.32 -12.16 2.96
N GLU A 760 9.94 -11.29 3.77
CA GLU A 760 9.28 -10.70 4.94
C GLU A 760 8.15 -9.75 4.52
N VAL A 761 6.95 -9.92 5.10
CA VAL A 761 5.80 -9.03 4.86
C VAL A 761 6.06 -7.67 5.50
N LEU A 762 5.78 -6.61 4.74
CA LEU A 762 6.05 -5.24 5.13
C LEU A 762 4.83 -4.57 5.81
N PRO A 763 5.03 -3.70 6.81
CA PRO A 763 6.31 -3.27 7.39
C PRO A 763 6.98 -4.43 8.15
N SER A 764 8.31 -4.45 8.23
CA SER A 764 9.07 -5.49 8.96
C SER A 764 8.90 -5.38 10.48
N LEU A 765 9.41 -6.38 11.19
CA LEU A 765 9.64 -6.23 12.63
C LEU A 765 10.73 -5.21 12.91
N GLU A 766 10.75 -4.72 14.15
CA GLU A 766 11.82 -3.86 14.64
C GLU A 766 13.05 -4.71 14.95
N TYR A 767 14.20 -4.30 14.41
CA TYR A 767 15.52 -4.83 14.72
C TYR A 767 16.23 -3.81 15.61
N GLU A 768 16.50 -4.18 16.86
CA GLU A 768 17.17 -3.31 17.82
C GLU A 768 18.68 -3.61 17.86
N LEU A 769 19.49 -2.56 17.93
CA LEU A 769 20.93 -2.65 18.12
C LEU A 769 21.34 -1.67 19.22
N ASN A 770 22.00 -2.14 20.28
CA ASN A 770 22.55 -1.27 21.30
C ASN A 770 23.66 -0.40 20.70
N VAL A 771 23.73 0.86 21.14
CA VAL A 771 24.76 1.81 20.74
C VAL A 771 25.80 1.83 21.86
N ASP A 772 27.03 1.43 21.54
CA ASP A 772 28.19 1.59 22.42
C ASP A 772 28.72 3.04 22.30
N ASP A 773 29.43 3.53 23.33
CA ASP A 773 29.89 4.93 23.43
C ASP A 773 30.70 5.42 22.20
N ASP A 774 31.38 4.52 21.49
CA ASP A 774 32.20 4.83 20.31
C ASP A 774 31.43 4.81 18.97
N LEU A 775 30.22 4.23 18.93
CA LEU A 775 29.45 4.03 17.69
C LEU A 775 28.56 5.23 17.40
N ASN A 776 28.90 6.00 16.36
CA ASN A 776 28.19 7.22 15.95
C ASN A 776 27.44 7.11 14.62
N SER A 777 27.43 5.90 14.03
CA SER A 777 26.75 5.63 12.76
C SER A 777 26.51 4.15 12.54
N THR A 778 25.54 3.82 11.68
CA THR A 778 25.37 2.48 11.11
C THR A 778 25.25 2.56 9.59
N GLU A 779 25.76 1.54 8.91
CA GLU A 779 25.58 1.35 7.46
C GLU A 779 24.75 0.10 7.23
N LEU A 780 23.73 0.23 6.37
CA LEU A 780 23.02 -0.90 5.80
C LEU A 780 23.26 -1.02 4.30
N TYR A 781 23.16 -2.24 3.77
CA TYR A 781 23.26 -2.54 2.36
C TYR A 781 22.01 -3.28 1.88
N SER A 782 21.37 -2.76 0.84
CA SER A 782 20.21 -3.37 0.17
C SER A 782 20.67 -4.18 -1.04
N GLU A 783 20.42 -5.49 -1.05
CA GLU A 783 20.72 -6.35 -2.21
C GLU A 783 19.85 -6.00 -3.43
N ILE A 784 18.62 -5.53 -3.19
CA ILE A 784 17.64 -5.24 -4.23
C ILE A 784 18.07 -4.00 -5.02
N THR A 785 18.42 -2.94 -4.30
CA THR A 785 18.62 -1.61 -4.88
C THR A 785 20.10 -1.28 -5.10
N ASN A 786 21.01 -2.14 -4.61
CA ASN A 786 22.46 -1.94 -4.60
C ASN A 786 22.84 -0.58 -3.99
N GLU A 787 22.18 -0.24 -2.89
CA GLU A 787 22.36 1.02 -2.16
C GLU A 787 22.97 0.75 -0.79
N SER A 788 23.94 1.59 -0.42
CA SER A 788 24.40 1.75 0.95
C SER A 788 23.60 2.87 1.62
N ILE A 789 23.09 2.60 2.82
CA ILE A 789 22.20 3.47 3.59
C ILE A 789 22.93 3.79 4.89
N TYR A 790 23.33 5.04 5.07
CA TYR A 790 24.05 5.49 6.23
C TYR A 790 23.13 6.27 7.15
N PHE A 791 23.09 5.90 8.42
CA PHE A 791 22.49 6.71 9.47
C PHE A 791 23.62 7.20 10.38
N ASN A 792 23.69 8.51 10.59
CA ASN A 792 24.68 9.13 11.47
C ASN A 792 23.96 9.84 12.61
N TRP A 793 24.52 9.72 13.81
CA TRP A 793 24.00 10.36 15.01
C TRP A 793 25.08 11.04 15.85
N LYS A 794 26.20 11.41 15.25
CA LYS A 794 27.32 12.10 15.92
C LYS A 794 26.92 13.40 16.63
N GLU A 795 25.84 14.03 16.17
CA GLU A 795 25.29 15.27 16.74
C GLU A 795 24.42 15.04 17.99
N TYR A 796 24.11 13.78 18.32
CA TYR A 796 23.23 13.41 19.42
C TYR A 796 24.02 12.74 20.55
N TYR A 797 23.83 13.22 21.77
CA TYR A 797 24.45 12.69 22.98
C TYR A 797 23.57 11.63 23.64
N ASN A 798 24.16 10.78 24.50
CA ASN A 798 23.46 9.78 25.31
C ASN A 798 22.63 8.79 24.47
N ALA A 799 23.13 8.38 23.31
CA ALA A 799 22.53 7.33 22.51
C ALA A 799 22.61 5.98 23.23
N ILE A 800 21.49 5.27 23.33
CA ILE A 800 21.37 3.99 24.03
C ILE A 800 21.27 2.84 23.03
N LYS A 801 20.44 3.01 22.00
CA LYS A 801 20.22 2.01 20.96
C LYS A 801 19.65 2.64 19.70
N ILE A 802 19.72 1.94 18.59
CA ILE A 802 18.94 2.21 17.38
C ILE A 802 17.88 1.15 17.17
N ILE A 803 16.77 1.55 16.57
CA ILE A 803 15.68 0.68 16.15
C ILE A 803 15.54 0.82 14.63
N LEU A 804 15.80 -0.27 13.93
CA LEU A 804 15.70 -0.37 12.48
C LEU A 804 14.41 -1.10 12.11
N LYS A 805 13.74 -0.67 11.05
CA LYS A 805 12.64 -1.40 10.41
C LYS A 805 12.53 -1.06 8.94
N ILE A 806 11.84 -1.90 8.20
CA ILE A 806 11.37 -1.64 6.84
C ILE A 806 9.92 -1.23 6.93
N ASN A 807 9.56 -0.08 6.37
CA ASN A 807 8.16 0.33 6.34
C ASN A 807 7.40 -0.31 5.15
N GLN A 808 6.11 -0.01 5.03
CA GLN A 808 5.23 -0.53 3.96
C GLN A 808 5.65 -0.14 2.54
N GLU A 809 6.46 0.91 2.39
CA GLU A 809 6.96 1.37 1.10
C GLU A 809 8.35 0.80 0.76
N SER A 810 8.77 -0.24 1.48
CA SER A 810 10.09 -0.89 1.38
C SER A 810 11.25 0.01 1.77
N ARG A 811 11.04 1.01 2.65
CA ARG A 811 12.09 1.94 3.09
C ARG A 811 12.69 1.56 4.43
N VAL A 812 14.02 1.68 4.53
CA VAL A 812 14.73 1.53 5.81
C VAL A 812 14.51 2.76 6.68
N VAL A 813 14.01 2.51 7.88
CA VAL A 813 13.58 3.50 8.85
C VAL A 813 14.39 3.26 10.11
N CYS A 814 15.15 4.27 10.54
CA CYS A 814 16.00 4.21 11.73
C CYS A 814 15.52 5.22 12.77
N ASP A 815 15.28 4.76 13.99
CA ASP A 815 15.02 5.56 15.18
C ASP A 815 16.19 5.44 16.14
N LEU A 816 16.85 6.55 16.47
CA LEU A 816 17.83 6.61 17.54
C LEU A 816 17.11 6.80 18.87
N VAL A 817 17.38 5.96 19.85
CA VAL A 817 16.87 6.08 21.22
C VAL A 817 17.97 6.70 22.08
N THR A 818 17.68 7.83 22.72
CA THR A 818 18.52 8.45 23.75
C THR A 818 17.90 8.24 25.13
N ASP A 819 18.57 8.73 26.18
CA ASP A 819 18.03 8.79 27.55
C ASP A 819 16.74 9.64 27.71
N SER A 820 16.42 10.46 26.72
CA SER A 820 15.42 11.54 26.82
C SER A 820 14.54 11.71 25.57
N SER A 821 14.98 11.22 24.40
CA SER A 821 14.34 11.46 23.10
C SER A 821 14.51 10.29 22.11
N ILE A 822 13.55 10.11 21.19
CA ILE A 822 13.65 9.22 20.05
C ILE A 822 13.73 10.11 18.84
N ILE A 823 14.77 9.91 18.05
CA ILE A 823 15.11 10.78 16.95
C ILE A 823 15.06 9.94 15.67
N ARG A 824 14.11 10.27 14.79
CA ARG A 824 14.06 9.71 13.43
C ARG A 824 15.30 10.19 12.68
N LEU A 825 16.25 9.29 12.45
CA LEU A 825 17.45 9.63 11.69
C LEU A 825 17.11 9.71 10.20
N LYS A 826 17.62 10.74 9.53
CA LYS A 826 17.53 10.85 8.07
C LYS A 826 18.60 9.96 7.43
N PRO A 827 18.23 9.11 6.45
CA PRO A 827 19.21 8.29 5.76
C PRO A 827 20.04 9.11 4.77
N LEU A 828 21.35 8.86 4.74
CA LEU A 828 22.24 9.23 3.65
C LEU A 828 22.39 8.01 2.75
N ILE A 829 21.75 8.04 1.57
CA ILE A 829 21.74 6.89 0.65
C ILE A 829 22.71 7.14 -0.49
N LYS A 830 23.62 6.18 -0.72
CA LYS A 830 24.55 6.15 -1.85
C LYS A 830 24.28 4.92 -2.71
N LYS A 831 24.00 5.14 -3.99
CA LYS A 831 23.87 4.06 -4.96
C LYS A 831 25.27 3.61 -5.39
N LYS A 832 25.62 2.34 -5.21
CA LYS A 832 26.86 1.83 -5.81
C LYS A 832 26.66 1.86 -7.32
N LYS A 833 27.62 2.43 -8.05
CA LYS A 833 27.64 2.30 -9.51
C LYS A 833 27.63 0.80 -9.81
N GLN A 834 26.55 0.30 -10.39
CA GLN A 834 26.66 -0.96 -11.10
C GLN A 834 27.74 -0.74 -12.16
N TYR A 835 28.75 -1.61 -12.17
CA TYR A 835 29.43 -1.86 -13.43
C TYR A 835 28.32 -2.37 -14.34
N GLU A 836 27.73 -1.48 -15.14
CA GLU A 836 27.00 -1.90 -16.31
C GLU A 836 27.96 -2.85 -17.01
N VAL A 837 27.58 -4.12 -17.10
CA VAL A 837 28.17 -5.00 -18.10
C VAL A 837 27.83 -4.29 -19.39
N ASP A 838 28.83 -3.59 -19.87
CA ASP A 838 28.85 -2.83 -21.10
C ASP A 838 28.31 -3.70 -22.22
N ASP A 839 27.05 -3.48 -22.58
CA ASP A 839 26.63 -3.67 -23.95
C ASP A 839 27.00 -2.39 -24.73
N ARG A 840 28.28 -1.99 -24.63
CA ARG A 840 28.90 -0.89 -25.38
C ARG A 840 29.16 -1.29 -26.83
N ARG A 841 28.15 -1.90 -27.47
CA ARG A 841 28.15 -2.16 -28.92
C ARG A 841 26.98 -1.51 -29.67
N SER A 842 26.11 -0.74 -29.02
CA SER A 842 25.02 -0.03 -29.72
C SER A 842 25.16 1.50 -29.77
N GLN A 843 26.23 2.10 -29.25
CA GLN A 843 26.52 3.53 -29.40
C GLN A 843 27.49 3.79 -30.56
N ALA A 844 27.00 3.62 -31.79
CA ALA A 844 27.55 4.25 -32.98
C ALA A 844 26.49 4.24 -34.08
N TRP A 845 25.50 5.14 -33.97
CA TRP A 845 24.63 5.49 -35.09
C TRP A 845 24.45 7.00 -35.07
N SER A 846 25.29 7.67 -35.86
CA SER A 846 25.05 8.99 -36.45
C SER A 846 24.24 8.83 -37.72
#